data_AF-A0A2S9AZW8-F1
#
_entry.id   AF-A0A2S9AZW8-F1
#
_cell.length_a   1.000
_cell.length_b   1.000
_cell.length_c   1.000
_cell.angle_alpha   90.00
_cell.angle_beta   90.00
_cell.angle_gamma   90.00
#
_symmetry.space_group_name_H-M   'P 1'
#
loop_
_entity.id
_entity.type
_entity.pdbx_description
1 polymer ?
#
loop_
_entity_poly.entity_id
_entity_poly.type
_entity_poly.pdbx_seq_one_letter_code
_entity_poly.pdbx_strand_id
1 'polypeptide(L)'
;MQSNDFKRWALANRIDVSKSITLFPPRGSKAGFIAASVLPKVTANERALTANGQSTEFFGPFVANTHNIPPSWPLIMHAASILANGQTYVFSPAEGSASVNEVAAFYGESIPDDREAIIERVRTLRQSKAFAGSRETAPYDDQALQHQHHLKNELADHQVFVDQVMTQVMPQFIRLYLAKLNEAGLLDSAAESREVPEALKQPVQALLSNCLEETSMTTQAGARVSLKHFMEHQGWLMPSDHWALGNLTLSLTRATPAAAVFGNLGGAMSWSAPLSNDDLLKTYYHPVQTLPGVEDHGLFKVVTRGVHLDRSVIAHPERALEQMIDSPAGQAVGEALQRKMGALHTASSATEWLLAALQASLDQETLLDVSQTPKRTSVAGYDLAQPANVGRHPYAVVKALADELLSKQRVTADLAPVAAHLLLARRAPAYLVKNIPDTVVVGSHSWVSLEVAVSRLEARSPGAARQMTYAQVMEQADLAPVTAEDRAVEYQAQHTALKDWAVANGVIPLNADDTYTPTQMQAVRTAFNRQMQELTAASAVFSTDMPTRRGLALEELKKAFGEGIDFEKECLQSTTRAQDRNDVGPHSVVDIYLRNGTTEALARGWVSTSADVPIERLTTARRSPNMGPVFSREFAAYCTRMKAAIATQTKHLIARLPLEDRQRIEFGALVVMEQTNVSRDNFGGVQERRGPNDRSLLLKTTVGDDVLTYELNLKDNTLKRTDLGDIALGEHTDGAGRTLRRYTQVASSPAGRNLVSQARKAEDIPNSFSSSCTALIADSAVKDANIDSYETQARGATAFESRQPFYKKGRELLLSLVPLYSATKNFQAGNVADGLTDLALDALGLLVVVGAAAKGGKVVSTGARSLSTLGQASRAFGRTALSAVNPLDGLGSSVLRGGRQVGISVGNVRGIANQYDLMHASRNYGVAAQGTYTVGEHAVETSAILRNGKWYGYNPASGSAYGKALSVFNAKSVAMGGEMQNFRVINNGLGMSEDTTKRGLRLTLDAHGAMPPGHSSALMQVNGDHITPGQLLEQLKAANVDMTKYREIRLTMCHSGNGAEHSFAAQLSKLTQKPTEGFVGIMHTSPELQDVAARMFKNGGAKQREFIAETVNGRRKTIDKLKETGITPDNRHILTPHPDYNPVRFTAEGKMMSSKPLRSPQVGDIRQSAQPVSGDGARAPIDLSEYDDLT
;
A
#
# COMPACT_ATOMS: atom_id res chain seq x y z
N MET A 1 -5.22 -4.97 27.62
CA MET A 1 -6.55 -4.47 28.05
C MET A 1 -6.52 -3.15 28.83
N GLN A 2 -5.42 -2.74 29.48
CA GLN A 2 -5.37 -1.46 30.22
C GLN A 2 -5.13 -0.20 29.36
N SER A 3 -4.98 -0.34 28.04
CA SER A 3 -4.73 0.78 27.12
C SER A 3 -5.94 1.69 26.96
N ASN A 4 -5.71 2.99 26.72
CA ASN A 4 -6.77 3.99 26.62
C ASN A 4 -7.73 3.72 25.47
N ASP A 5 -7.24 3.18 24.37
CA ASP A 5 -8.04 2.81 23.19
C ASP A 5 -8.96 1.63 23.47
N PHE A 6 -8.47 0.58 24.14
CA PHE A 6 -9.30 -0.55 24.56
C PHE A 6 -10.36 -0.11 25.56
N LYS A 7 -10.02 0.78 26.51
CA LYS A 7 -10.99 1.33 27.46
C LYS A 7 -12.08 2.15 26.78
N ARG A 8 -11.72 3.03 25.83
CA ARG A 8 -12.69 3.81 25.03
C ARG A 8 -13.56 2.89 24.18
N TRP A 9 -12.96 1.90 23.55
CA TRP A 9 -13.67 0.89 22.77
C TRP A 9 -14.66 0.10 23.62
N ALA A 10 -14.21 -0.41 24.77
CA ALA A 10 -15.04 -1.13 25.71
C ALA A 10 -16.20 -0.27 26.20
N LEU A 11 -15.96 1.01 26.51
CA LEU A 11 -17.00 1.97 26.87
C LEU A 11 -18.01 2.19 25.74
N ALA A 12 -17.54 2.39 24.50
CA ALA A 12 -18.39 2.59 23.33
C ALA A 12 -19.28 1.36 23.04
N ASN A 13 -18.77 0.16 23.33
CA ASN A 13 -19.50 -1.10 23.19
C ASN A 13 -20.17 -1.55 24.50
N ARG A 14 -20.18 -0.70 25.53
CA ARG A 14 -20.80 -0.93 26.84
C ARG A 14 -20.34 -2.23 27.52
N ILE A 15 -19.11 -2.64 27.27
CA ILE A 15 -18.51 -3.83 27.85
C ILE A 15 -18.24 -3.58 29.34
N ASP A 16 -18.72 -4.49 30.17
CA ASP A 16 -18.45 -4.52 31.61
C ASP A 16 -17.04 -5.06 31.85
N VAL A 17 -16.05 -4.17 31.83
CA VAL A 17 -14.63 -4.49 32.05
C VAL A 17 -14.31 -4.92 33.48
N SER A 18 -15.27 -4.88 34.42
CA SER A 18 -15.11 -5.43 35.76
C SER A 18 -15.26 -6.95 35.79
N LYS A 19 -15.82 -7.55 34.73
CA LYS A 19 -15.96 -9.00 34.57
C LYS A 19 -14.85 -9.56 33.70
N SER A 20 -14.57 -10.85 33.89
CA SER A 20 -13.61 -11.55 33.04
C SER A 20 -14.10 -11.59 31.59
N ILE A 21 -13.22 -11.20 30.67
CA ILE A 21 -13.42 -11.22 29.24
C ILE A 21 -12.76 -12.50 28.72
N THR A 22 -13.51 -13.34 28.02
CA THR A 22 -12.95 -14.54 27.39
C THR A 22 -12.27 -14.13 26.09
N LEU A 23 -10.99 -14.44 25.97
CA LEU A 23 -10.15 -14.16 24.81
C LEU A 23 -9.98 -15.44 24.00
N PHE A 24 -10.45 -15.45 22.76
CA PHE A 24 -10.22 -16.53 21.81
C PHE A 24 -9.07 -16.11 20.89
N PRO A 25 -7.85 -16.63 21.08
CA PRO A 25 -6.72 -16.27 20.24
C PRO A 25 -6.92 -16.71 18.79
N PRO A 26 -6.23 -16.06 17.83
CA PRO A 26 -6.22 -16.50 16.44
C PRO A 26 -5.81 -17.97 16.31
N ARG A 27 -6.52 -18.72 15.47
CA ARG A 27 -6.22 -20.13 15.18
C ARG A 27 -6.36 -20.43 13.69
N GLY A 28 -5.25 -20.76 13.04
CA GLY A 28 -5.19 -20.89 11.57
C GLY A 28 -5.72 -19.62 10.90
N SER A 29 -6.71 -19.76 10.01
CA SER A 29 -7.32 -18.65 9.28
C SER A 29 -8.41 -17.86 10.06
N LYS A 30 -8.71 -18.23 11.31
CA LYS A 30 -9.71 -17.53 12.13
C LYS A 30 -9.01 -16.49 13.00
N ALA A 31 -9.35 -15.22 12.82
CA ALA A 31 -8.82 -14.15 13.66
C ALA A 31 -9.38 -14.26 15.08
N GLY A 32 -8.58 -13.80 16.03
CA GLY A 32 -8.98 -13.82 17.42
C GLY A 32 -10.17 -12.90 17.69
N PHE A 33 -11.01 -13.33 18.61
CA PHE A 33 -12.21 -12.63 19.05
C PHE A 33 -12.33 -12.70 20.57
N ILE A 34 -13.20 -11.88 21.15
CA ILE A 34 -13.47 -11.91 22.59
C ILE A 34 -14.96 -12.13 22.82
N ALA A 35 -15.29 -12.81 23.92
CA ALA A 35 -16.64 -12.82 24.46
C ALA A 35 -16.64 -11.98 25.74
N ALA A 36 -17.50 -10.97 25.80
CA ALA A 36 -17.54 -10.01 26.90
C ALA A 36 -18.97 -9.74 27.36
N SER A 37 -19.14 -9.49 28.66
CA SER A 37 -20.43 -9.12 29.24
C SER A 37 -20.77 -7.66 28.88
N VAL A 38 -21.97 -7.38 28.41
CA VAL A 38 -22.42 -6.03 28.03
C VAL A 38 -23.45 -5.51 29.03
N LEU A 39 -23.33 -4.23 29.40
CA LEU A 39 -24.26 -3.56 30.32
C LEU A 39 -25.63 -3.30 29.63
N PRO A 40 -26.78 -3.55 30.29
CA PRO A 40 -28.12 -3.47 29.69
C PRO A 40 -28.49 -2.07 29.19
N LYS A 41 -29.09 -1.97 27.99
CA LYS A 41 -29.53 -0.70 27.38
C LYS A 41 -30.57 0.00 28.25
N VAL A 42 -30.21 1.12 28.85
CA VAL A 42 -31.17 1.98 29.57
C VAL A 42 -31.88 2.85 28.53
N THR A 43 -33.10 2.50 28.16
CA THR A 43 -34.04 3.40 27.47
C THR A 43 -34.91 4.09 28.51
N ALA A 44 -35.29 5.35 28.24
CA ALA A 44 -36.02 6.21 29.19
C ALA A 44 -37.41 5.69 29.59
N ASN A 45 -37.93 4.62 28.98
CA ASN A 45 -39.29 4.11 29.20
C ASN A 45 -39.38 2.70 29.82
N GLU A 46 -38.27 2.04 30.18
CA GLU A 46 -38.34 0.73 30.83
C GLU A 46 -37.64 0.76 32.20
N ARG A 47 -38.36 1.29 33.20
CA ARG A 47 -37.99 1.14 34.63
C ARG A 47 -38.66 -0.07 35.30
N ALA A 48 -39.18 -1.01 34.52
CA ALA A 48 -39.78 -2.23 35.05
C ALA A 48 -39.23 -3.47 34.33
N LEU A 49 -38.66 -4.38 35.12
CA LEU A 49 -38.41 -5.80 34.83
C LEU A 49 -37.27 -6.13 33.86
N THR A 50 -36.05 -6.24 34.38
CA THR A 50 -35.34 -7.53 34.53
C THR A 50 -34.03 -7.31 35.29
N ALA A 51 -33.93 -7.85 36.50
CA ALA A 51 -32.68 -7.86 37.28
C ALA A 51 -31.63 -8.86 36.75
N ASN A 52 -31.81 -9.44 35.56
CA ASN A 52 -30.97 -10.48 34.96
C ASN A 52 -30.48 -10.17 33.53
N GLY A 53 -30.58 -8.93 33.06
CA GLY A 53 -30.32 -8.56 31.65
C GLY A 53 -28.85 -8.34 31.28
N GLN A 54 -27.92 -9.22 31.66
CA GLN A 54 -26.56 -9.19 31.11
C GLN A 54 -26.45 -10.18 29.95
N SER A 55 -26.19 -9.69 28.74
CA SER A 55 -25.89 -10.52 27.57
C SER A 55 -24.38 -10.62 27.37
N THR A 56 -23.88 -11.82 27.12
CA THR A 56 -22.54 -12.01 26.59
C THR A 56 -22.58 -11.76 25.09
N GLU A 57 -21.81 -10.78 24.63
CA GLU A 57 -21.64 -10.49 23.20
C GLU A 57 -20.24 -10.86 22.75
N PHE A 58 -20.13 -11.19 21.46
CA PHE A 58 -18.87 -11.55 20.82
C PHE A 58 -18.36 -10.38 19.98
N PHE A 59 -17.06 -10.12 20.05
CA PHE A 59 -16.42 -9.03 19.33
C PHE A 59 -15.14 -9.53 18.66
N GLY A 60 -15.00 -9.28 17.36
CA GLY A 60 -13.81 -9.65 16.60
C GLY A 60 -14.06 -9.64 15.09
N PRO A 61 -13.01 -9.84 14.27
CA PRO A 61 -13.08 -9.64 12.81
C PRO A 61 -14.06 -10.55 12.07
N PHE A 62 -14.47 -11.67 12.67
CA PHE A 62 -15.40 -12.66 12.11
C PHE A 62 -16.81 -12.61 12.72
N VAL A 63 -17.07 -11.67 13.62
CA VAL A 63 -18.36 -11.53 14.31
C VAL A 63 -19.06 -10.27 13.77
N ALA A 64 -20.38 -10.30 13.56
CA ALA A 64 -21.17 -9.26 12.89
C ALA A 64 -21.01 -7.81 13.43
N ASN A 65 -20.36 -7.61 14.58
CA ASN A 65 -20.05 -6.30 15.19
C ASN A 65 -18.62 -5.82 14.87
N THR A 66 -18.22 -5.83 13.59
CA THR A 66 -16.82 -5.59 13.13
C THR A 66 -16.32 -4.14 13.20
N HIS A 67 -17.18 -3.14 13.42
CA HIS A 67 -16.88 -1.77 12.97
C HIS A 67 -16.06 -0.91 13.95
N ASN A 68 -15.48 -1.48 15.01
CA ASN A 68 -14.79 -0.66 16.01
C ASN A 68 -13.63 -1.33 16.73
N ILE A 69 -13.01 -2.42 16.26
CA ILE A 69 -11.91 -3.05 17.03
C ILE A 69 -10.81 -2.03 17.41
N PRO A 70 -10.36 -1.99 18.67
CA PRO A 70 -9.38 -1.00 19.12
C PRO A 70 -8.04 -1.25 18.41
N PRO A 71 -7.26 -0.21 18.08
CA PRO A 71 -5.98 -0.41 17.40
C PRO A 71 -4.98 -1.30 18.17
N SER A 72 -5.11 -1.41 19.51
CA SER A 72 -4.36 -2.37 20.33
C SER A 72 -4.80 -3.84 20.19
N TRP A 73 -5.84 -4.14 19.40
CA TRP A 73 -6.40 -5.48 19.22
C TRP A 73 -5.37 -6.53 18.78
N PRO A 74 -4.49 -6.28 17.79
CA PRO A 74 -3.47 -7.27 17.39
C PRO A 74 -2.54 -7.65 18.55
N LEU A 75 -2.15 -6.67 19.38
CA LEU A 75 -1.31 -6.90 20.56
C LEU A 75 -2.05 -7.73 21.62
N ILE A 76 -3.34 -7.45 21.86
CA ILE A 76 -4.16 -8.23 22.81
C ILE A 76 -4.30 -9.67 22.34
N MET A 77 -4.55 -9.88 21.04
CA MET A 77 -4.70 -11.21 20.46
C MET A 77 -3.37 -11.97 20.43
N HIS A 78 -2.25 -11.30 20.17
CA HIS A 78 -0.93 -11.91 20.22
C HIS A 78 -0.58 -12.37 21.64
N ALA A 79 -0.83 -11.53 22.65
CA ALA A 79 -0.67 -11.91 24.06
C ALA A 79 -1.58 -13.09 24.44
N ALA A 80 -2.83 -13.10 23.96
CA ALA A 80 -3.75 -14.21 24.16
C ALA A 80 -3.24 -15.52 23.53
N SER A 81 -2.61 -15.47 22.35
CA SER A 81 -2.02 -16.65 21.71
C SER A 81 -0.89 -17.27 22.53
N ILE A 82 -0.02 -16.42 23.08
CA ILE A 82 1.08 -16.87 23.94
C ILE A 82 0.52 -17.51 25.22
N LEU A 83 -0.40 -16.81 25.90
CA LEU A 83 -0.99 -17.28 27.14
C LEU A 83 -1.83 -18.54 26.97
N ALA A 84 -2.43 -18.74 25.80
CA ALA A 84 -3.25 -19.91 25.53
C ALA A 84 -2.43 -21.19 25.43
N ASN A 85 -1.17 -21.13 25.00
CA ASN A 85 -0.29 -22.30 24.87
C ASN A 85 -1.00 -23.53 24.25
N GLY A 86 -1.67 -23.33 23.11
CA GLY A 86 -2.44 -24.37 22.43
C GLY A 86 -3.90 -24.55 22.91
N GLN A 87 -4.36 -23.86 23.96
CA GLN A 87 -5.77 -23.82 24.38
C GLN A 87 -6.65 -22.95 23.47
N THR A 88 -7.97 -23.17 23.54
CA THR A 88 -8.95 -22.54 22.64
C THR A 88 -9.31 -21.11 23.04
N TYR A 89 -9.14 -20.80 24.31
CA TYR A 89 -9.38 -19.48 24.88
C TYR A 89 -8.56 -19.31 26.15
N VAL A 90 -8.40 -18.06 26.57
CA VAL A 90 -7.88 -17.65 27.88
C VAL A 90 -8.81 -16.62 28.50
N PHE A 91 -8.77 -16.46 29.80
CA PHE A 91 -9.57 -15.46 30.50
C PHE A 91 -8.73 -14.22 30.76
N SER A 92 -9.33 -13.03 30.67
CA SER A 92 -8.67 -11.84 31.18
C SER A 92 -8.58 -11.94 32.71
N PRO A 93 -7.42 -11.62 33.32
CA PRO A 93 -7.28 -11.67 34.77
C PRO A 93 -8.22 -10.66 35.43
N ALA A 94 -9.09 -11.13 36.31
CA ALA A 94 -10.11 -10.30 36.96
C ALA A 94 -9.51 -9.28 37.95
N GLU A 95 -8.32 -9.55 38.51
CA GLU A 95 -7.70 -8.74 39.58
C GLU A 95 -6.17 -8.57 39.45
N GLY A 96 -5.60 -8.83 38.27
CA GLY A 96 -4.15 -8.71 38.06
C GLY A 96 -3.29 -9.84 38.66
N SER A 97 -3.92 -10.93 39.10
CA SER A 97 -3.26 -12.20 39.44
C SER A 97 -3.30 -13.18 38.26
N ALA A 98 -2.28 -14.01 38.12
CA ALA A 98 -2.22 -15.12 37.16
C ALA A 98 -2.16 -16.45 37.92
N SER A 99 -2.88 -17.46 37.44
CA SER A 99 -2.80 -18.81 37.98
C SER A 99 -1.44 -19.44 37.66
N VAL A 100 -1.00 -20.39 38.48
CA VAL A 100 0.29 -21.06 38.27
C VAL A 100 0.33 -21.76 36.90
N ASN A 101 -0.82 -22.28 36.42
CA ASN A 101 -0.93 -22.87 35.08
C ASN A 101 -0.70 -21.85 33.95
N GLU A 102 -1.24 -20.63 34.08
CA GLU A 102 -1.01 -19.56 33.10
C GLU A 102 0.43 -19.07 33.12
N VAL A 103 1.05 -19.02 34.31
CA VAL A 103 2.48 -18.73 34.45
C VAL A 103 3.30 -19.83 33.81
N ALA A 104 3.07 -21.11 34.13
CA ALA A 104 3.79 -22.23 33.52
C ALA A 104 3.64 -22.23 31.99
N ALA A 105 2.43 -22.02 31.46
CA ALA A 105 2.14 -21.93 30.04
C ALA A 105 2.89 -20.76 29.36
N PHE A 106 3.01 -19.61 30.03
CA PHE A 106 3.83 -18.48 29.56
C PHE A 106 5.32 -18.86 29.43
N TYR A 107 5.81 -19.75 30.30
CA TYR A 107 7.17 -20.30 30.23
C TYR A 107 7.30 -21.52 29.30
N GLY A 108 6.25 -21.89 28.56
CA GLY A 108 6.24 -23.05 27.67
C GLY A 108 6.16 -24.40 28.39
N GLU A 109 5.74 -24.40 29.65
CA GLU A 109 5.59 -25.60 30.48
C GLU A 109 4.12 -25.96 30.72
N SER A 110 3.89 -27.24 31.05
CA SER A 110 2.62 -27.72 31.61
C SER A 110 2.85 -28.15 33.07
N ILE A 111 1.87 -27.87 33.93
CA ILE A 111 1.90 -28.39 35.30
C ILE A 111 1.40 -29.83 35.26
N PRO A 112 2.15 -30.80 35.80
CA PRO A 112 1.69 -32.19 35.89
C PRO A 112 0.38 -32.29 36.68
N ASP A 113 -0.51 -33.19 36.27
CA ASP A 113 -1.80 -33.42 36.97
C ASP A 113 -1.66 -34.36 38.19
N ASP A 114 -0.53 -35.05 38.34
CA ASP A 114 -0.30 -35.98 39.44
C ASP A 114 0.38 -35.33 40.66
N ARG A 115 -0.05 -35.74 41.85
CA ARG A 115 0.35 -35.11 43.12
C ARG A 115 1.84 -35.28 43.43
N GLU A 116 2.47 -36.38 43.04
CA GLU A 116 3.88 -36.62 43.32
C GLU A 116 4.79 -35.79 42.40
N ALA A 117 4.47 -35.71 41.10
CA ALA A 117 5.19 -34.85 40.17
C ALA A 117 4.95 -33.36 40.45
N ILE A 118 3.78 -32.96 40.94
CA ILE A 118 3.57 -31.59 41.45
C ILE A 118 4.50 -31.31 42.62
N ILE A 119 4.62 -32.23 43.59
CA ILE A 119 5.50 -32.05 44.75
C ILE A 119 6.97 -31.98 44.31
N GLU A 120 7.39 -32.84 43.38
CA GLU A 120 8.73 -32.81 42.81
C GLU A 120 9.00 -31.50 42.07
N ARG A 121 8.06 -31.07 41.22
CA ARG A 121 8.17 -29.82 40.47
C ARG A 121 8.20 -28.60 41.38
N VAL A 122 7.39 -28.58 42.44
CA VAL A 122 7.43 -27.53 43.47
C VAL A 122 8.78 -27.51 44.18
N ARG A 123 9.39 -28.68 44.45
CA ARG A 123 10.73 -28.77 45.03
C ARG A 123 11.79 -28.22 44.07
N THR A 124 11.71 -28.56 42.78
CA THR A 124 12.58 -28.01 41.73
C THR A 124 12.43 -26.50 41.63
N LEU A 125 11.20 -25.97 41.56
CA LEU A 125 10.90 -24.53 41.47
C LEU A 125 11.35 -23.76 42.72
N ARG A 126 11.26 -24.36 43.92
CA ARG A 126 11.78 -23.74 45.15
C ARG A 126 13.30 -23.66 45.18
N GLN A 127 13.98 -24.62 44.56
CA GLN A 127 15.44 -24.65 44.45
C GLN A 127 15.96 -23.74 43.31
N SER A 128 15.32 -23.78 42.13
CA SER A 128 15.71 -22.98 40.96
C SER A 128 15.21 -21.54 41.01
N LYS A 129 14.12 -21.28 41.76
CA LYS A 129 13.32 -20.02 41.72
C LYS A 129 12.90 -19.60 40.30
N ALA A 130 12.83 -20.55 39.36
CA ALA A 130 12.52 -20.29 37.96
C ALA A 130 11.90 -21.53 37.29
N PHE A 131 10.97 -21.33 36.35
CA PHE A 131 10.49 -22.35 35.43
C PHE A 131 11.66 -22.75 34.48
N ALA A 132 11.82 -24.05 34.26
CA ALA A 132 12.84 -24.67 33.40
C ALA A 132 12.30 -24.85 31.97
N GLY A 133 12.38 -23.81 31.15
CA GLY A 133 11.98 -23.89 29.75
C GLY A 133 12.85 -24.88 28.95
N SER A 134 12.23 -25.70 28.11
CA SER A 134 12.92 -26.49 27.07
C SER A 134 13.37 -25.57 25.92
N ARG A 135 14.47 -24.88 26.18
CA ARG A 135 15.41 -24.22 25.29
C ARG A 135 16.40 -23.63 26.28
N GLU A 136 17.70 -23.86 26.10
CA GLU A 136 18.69 -22.99 26.76
C GLU A 136 18.15 -21.56 26.64
N THR A 137 17.86 -20.94 27.78
CA THR A 137 17.28 -19.62 27.81
C THR A 137 18.31 -18.69 27.23
N ALA A 138 18.26 -18.49 25.90
CA ALA A 138 18.40 -17.18 25.33
C ALA A 138 17.60 -16.27 26.28
N PRO A 139 18.23 -15.24 26.87
CA PRO A 139 17.58 -14.41 27.88
C PRO A 139 16.17 -14.10 27.37
N TYR A 140 15.16 -14.41 28.19
CA TYR A 140 13.77 -14.05 27.94
C TYR A 140 13.76 -12.71 27.22
N ASP A 141 13.18 -12.69 26.03
CA ASP A 141 13.40 -11.66 25.03
C ASP A 141 12.80 -10.32 25.51
N ASP A 142 13.51 -9.64 26.41
CA ASP A 142 13.27 -8.27 26.84
C ASP A 142 13.11 -7.38 25.60
N GLN A 143 13.71 -7.73 24.46
CA GLN A 143 13.62 -7.00 23.20
C GLN A 143 12.23 -7.16 22.56
N ALA A 144 11.63 -8.36 22.56
CA ALA A 144 10.26 -8.57 22.07
C ALA A 144 9.21 -7.83 22.93
N LEU A 145 9.36 -7.88 24.25
CA LEU A 145 8.46 -7.15 25.17
C LEU A 145 8.65 -5.62 25.03
N GLN A 146 9.88 -5.13 24.94
CA GLN A 146 10.18 -3.71 24.70
C GLN A 146 9.65 -3.24 23.34
N HIS A 147 9.75 -4.05 22.29
CA HIS A 147 9.17 -3.77 20.98
C HIS A 147 7.63 -3.65 21.05
N GLN A 148 6.95 -4.53 21.80
CA GLN A 148 5.50 -4.43 21.98
C GLN A 148 5.06 -3.21 22.81
N HIS A 149 5.77 -2.91 23.90
CA HIS A 149 5.54 -1.69 24.68
C HIS A 149 5.69 -0.44 23.82
N HIS A 150 6.64 -0.50 22.91
CA HIS A 150 6.92 0.59 22.00
C HIS A 150 5.81 0.79 20.95
N LEU A 151 5.40 -0.26 20.24
CA LEU A 151 4.28 -0.19 19.28
C LEU A 151 3.02 0.40 19.94
N LYS A 152 2.79 0.07 21.21
CA LYS A 152 1.71 0.65 22.01
C LYS A 152 1.89 2.16 22.24
N ASN A 153 3.10 2.64 22.53
CA ASN A 153 3.37 4.06 22.75
C ASN A 153 3.25 4.86 21.45
N GLU A 154 3.76 4.33 20.34
CA GLU A 154 3.62 4.91 19.00
C GLU A 154 2.14 5.10 18.65
N LEU A 155 1.34 4.06 18.84
CA LEU A 155 -0.10 4.12 18.62
C LEU A 155 -0.79 5.18 19.50
N ALA A 156 -0.33 5.35 20.75
CA ALA A 156 -0.85 6.38 21.63
C ALA A 156 -0.51 7.80 21.11
N ASP A 157 0.71 8.02 20.63
CA ASP A 157 1.13 9.29 20.03
C ASP A 157 0.36 9.58 18.74
N HIS A 158 0.13 8.58 17.88
CA HIS A 158 -0.72 8.72 16.69
C HIS A 158 -2.14 9.17 17.05
N GLN A 159 -2.71 8.64 18.14
CA GLN A 159 -4.04 9.06 18.59
C GLN A 159 -4.07 10.50 19.08
N VAL A 160 -3.04 10.92 19.83
CA VAL A 160 -2.94 12.33 20.24
C VAL A 160 -2.79 13.22 19.02
N PHE A 161 -2.00 12.82 18.02
CA PHE A 161 -1.83 13.57 16.78
C PHE A 161 -3.18 13.78 16.07
N VAL A 162 -3.93 12.69 15.86
CA VAL A 162 -5.23 12.72 15.19
C VAL A 162 -6.23 13.58 15.97
N ASP A 163 -6.24 13.48 17.29
CA ASP A 163 -7.11 14.30 18.15
C ASP A 163 -6.79 15.80 18.00
N GLN A 164 -5.52 16.19 18.02
CA GLN A 164 -5.11 17.58 17.80
C GLN A 164 -5.47 18.08 16.39
N VAL A 165 -5.32 17.22 15.37
CA VAL A 165 -5.72 17.56 14.00
C VAL A 165 -7.22 17.85 13.92
N MET A 166 -8.05 16.98 14.50
CA MET A 166 -9.51 17.10 14.39
C MET A 166 -10.08 18.22 15.25
N THR A 167 -9.49 18.48 16.42
CA THR A 167 -10.02 19.46 17.39
C THR A 167 -9.45 20.87 17.21
N GLN A 168 -8.26 21.02 16.65
CA GLN A 168 -7.59 22.32 16.51
C GLN A 168 -7.27 22.68 15.05
N VAL A 169 -6.53 21.82 14.34
CA VAL A 169 -6.05 22.12 12.98
C VAL A 169 -7.21 22.28 12.00
N MET A 170 -8.11 21.30 11.92
CA MET A 170 -9.20 21.30 10.94
C MET A 170 -10.17 22.48 11.11
N PRO A 171 -10.65 22.81 12.32
CA PRO A 171 -11.48 24.01 12.52
C PRO A 171 -10.78 25.31 12.11
N GLN A 172 -9.50 25.48 12.46
CA GLN A 172 -8.74 26.67 12.10
C GLN A 172 -8.51 26.75 10.59
N PHE A 173 -8.10 25.64 9.96
CA PHE A 173 -7.86 25.56 8.53
C PHE A 173 -9.12 25.83 7.72
N ILE A 174 -10.27 25.22 8.07
CA ILE A 174 -11.55 25.43 7.36
C ILE A 174 -11.92 26.91 7.37
N ARG A 175 -11.79 27.59 8.52
CA ARG A 175 -12.07 29.02 8.62
C ARG A 175 -11.20 29.85 7.66
N LEU A 176 -9.89 29.58 7.61
CA LEU A 176 -8.95 30.28 6.74
C LEU A 176 -9.16 29.96 5.26
N TYR A 177 -9.50 28.70 4.95
CA TYR A 177 -9.78 28.24 3.61
C TYR A 177 -11.04 28.89 3.01
N LEU A 178 -12.13 28.95 3.78
CA LEU A 178 -13.37 29.63 3.36
C LEU A 178 -13.14 31.13 3.12
N ALA A 179 -12.31 31.78 3.94
CA ALA A 179 -11.93 33.17 3.71
C ALA A 179 -11.19 33.34 2.38
N LYS A 180 -10.27 32.42 2.03
CA LYS A 180 -9.57 32.44 0.73
C LYS A 180 -10.47 32.18 -0.46
N LEU A 181 -11.43 31.26 -0.34
CA LEU A 181 -12.44 31.03 -1.38
C LEU A 181 -13.31 32.26 -1.61
N ASN A 182 -13.70 32.93 -0.53
CA ASN A 182 -14.46 34.17 -0.61
C ASN A 182 -13.66 35.31 -1.25
N GLU A 183 -12.40 35.49 -0.87
CA GLU A 183 -11.48 36.47 -1.49
C GLU A 183 -11.29 36.21 -3.00
N ALA A 184 -11.30 34.94 -3.41
CA ALA A 184 -11.17 34.56 -4.81
C ALA A 184 -12.48 34.61 -5.61
N GLY A 185 -13.63 34.90 -4.97
CA GLY A 185 -14.94 34.87 -5.62
C GLY A 185 -15.39 33.47 -6.05
N LEU A 186 -14.86 32.41 -5.41
CA LEU A 186 -15.09 31.01 -5.76
C LEU A 186 -15.96 30.27 -4.74
N LEU A 187 -16.60 30.97 -3.81
CA LEU A 187 -17.36 30.34 -2.72
C LEU A 187 -18.51 29.46 -3.25
N ASP A 188 -19.28 29.97 -4.22
CA ASP A 188 -20.44 29.28 -4.79
C ASP A 188 -20.05 28.15 -5.77
N SER A 189 -18.96 28.34 -6.55
CA SER A 189 -18.47 27.35 -7.51
C SER A 189 -17.67 26.22 -6.85
N ALA A 190 -16.99 26.50 -5.72
CA ALA A 190 -16.30 25.48 -4.93
C ALA A 190 -17.26 24.60 -4.11
N ALA A 191 -18.48 25.07 -3.82
CA ALA A 191 -19.51 24.24 -3.17
C ALA A 191 -19.95 23.05 -4.04
N GLU A 192 -19.76 23.16 -5.37
CA GLU A 192 -20.10 22.11 -6.35
C GLU A 192 -18.89 21.25 -6.75
N SER A 193 -17.65 21.73 -6.52
CA SER A 193 -16.40 21.06 -6.90
C SER A 193 -15.68 20.39 -5.72
N ARG A 194 -15.12 19.20 -5.92
CA ARG A 194 -14.34 18.46 -4.90
C ARG A 194 -12.83 18.68 -4.98
N GLU A 195 -12.36 19.47 -5.93
CA GLU A 195 -10.93 19.78 -6.14
C GLU A 195 -10.61 21.22 -5.74
N VAL A 196 -9.42 21.41 -5.15
CA VAL A 196 -8.89 22.74 -4.89
C VAL A 196 -8.57 23.40 -6.24
N PRO A 197 -9.14 24.58 -6.55
CA PRO A 197 -8.85 25.28 -7.81
C PRO A 197 -7.34 25.47 -7.99
N GLU A 198 -6.84 25.31 -9.21
CA GLU A 198 -5.39 25.32 -9.50
C GLU A 198 -4.69 26.58 -8.93
N ALA A 199 -5.34 27.73 -9.08
CA ALA A 199 -4.85 29.02 -8.58
C ALA A 199 -4.73 29.08 -7.04
N LEU A 200 -5.41 28.21 -6.31
CA LEU A 200 -5.43 28.18 -4.84
C LEU A 200 -4.59 27.05 -4.23
N LYS A 201 -4.02 26.13 -5.02
CA LYS A 201 -3.26 24.98 -4.49
C LYS A 201 -2.11 25.39 -3.57
N GLN A 202 -1.22 26.28 -4.02
CA GLN A 202 -0.09 26.75 -3.22
C GLN A 202 -0.53 27.54 -1.97
N PRO A 203 -1.46 28.53 -2.05
CA PRO A 203 -1.99 29.21 -0.87
C PRO A 203 -2.60 28.26 0.16
N VAL A 204 -3.37 27.27 -0.29
CA VAL A 204 -4.03 26.27 0.57
C VAL A 204 -3.00 25.39 1.29
N GLN A 205 -1.99 24.92 0.56
CA GLN A 205 -0.90 24.15 1.13
C GLN A 205 -0.14 24.94 2.21
N ALA A 206 0.14 26.22 1.96
CA ALA A 206 0.81 27.10 2.93
C ALA A 206 -0.03 27.32 4.19
N LEU A 207 -1.34 27.57 4.04
CA LEU A 207 -2.26 27.70 5.18
C LEU A 207 -2.26 26.44 6.06
N LEU A 208 -2.35 25.26 5.43
CA LEU A 208 -2.35 23.99 6.14
C LEU A 208 -1.04 23.76 6.89
N SER A 209 0.10 24.03 6.24
CA SER A 209 1.41 23.91 6.88
C SER A 209 1.56 24.84 8.09
N ASN A 210 0.98 26.04 8.06
CA ASN A 210 1.05 26.96 9.19
C ASN A 210 0.18 26.47 10.37
N CYS A 211 -1.04 25.98 10.11
CA CYS A 211 -1.87 25.41 11.17
C CYS A 211 -1.20 24.20 11.86
N LEU A 212 -0.49 23.37 11.10
CA LEU A 212 0.28 22.25 11.64
C LEU A 212 1.51 22.69 12.47
N GLU A 213 2.12 23.82 12.13
CA GLU A 213 3.25 24.38 12.88
C GLU A 213 2.81 25.05 14.18
N GLU A 214 1.67 25.75 14.16
CA GLU A 214 1.11 26.45 15.33
C GLU A 214 0.51 25.49 16.37
N THR A 215 0.04 24.32 15.93
CA THR A 215 -0.56 23.32 16.82
C THR A 215 0.52 22.41 17.41
N SER A 216 0.51 22.21 18.72
CA SER A 216 1.47 21.33 19.41
C SER A 216 0.81 20.12 20.05
N MET A 217 1.57 19.05 20.20
CA MET A 217 1.20 17.86 20.97
C MET A 217 2.26 17.50 22.01
N THR A 218 1.86 16.73 23.02
CA THR A 218 2.78 16.12 23.99
C THR A 218 2.88 14.63 23.70
N THR A 219 4.08 14.14 23.44
CA THR A 219 4.36 12.71 23.19
C THR A 219 4.34 11.89 24.47
N GLN A 220 4.28 10.54 24.37
CA GLN A 220 4.41 9.64 25.52
C GLN A 220 5.75 9.82 26.26
N ALA A 221 6.78 10.34 25.57
CA ALA A 221 8.07 10.69 26.16
C ALA A 221 8.05 12.01 26.95
N GLY A 222 6.91 12.71 27.01
CA GLY A 222 6.73 13.98 27.73
C GLY A 222 7.23 15.21 26.97
N ALA A 223 7.75 15.06 25.75
CA ALA A 223 8.21 16.17 24.92
C ALA A 223 7.04 16.86 24.23
N ARG A 224 7.00 18.20 24.28
CA ARG A 224 6.06 19.04 23.53
C ARG A 224 6.66 19.43 22.18
N VAL A 225 5.98 19.11 21.08
CA VAL A 225 6.44 19.34 19.70
C VAL A 225 5.30 19.90 18.84
N SER A 226 5.60 20.68 17.79
CA SER A 226 4.59 21.04 16.79
C SER A 226 4.15 19.80 16.02
N LEU A 227 2.91 19.79 15.51
CA LEU A 227 2.43 18.67 14.70
C LEU A 227 3.27 18.54 13.43
N LYS A 228 3.65 19.65 12.79
CA LYS A 228 4.53 19.64 11.61
C LYS A 228 5.88 18.98 11.92
N HIS A 229 6.54 19.37 13.02
CA HIS A 229 7.82 18.78 13.40
C HIS A 229 7.68 17.30 13.75
N PHE A 230 6.59 16.91 14.41
CA PHE A 230 6.28 15.51 14.67
C PHE A 230 6.15 14.72 13.36
N MET A 231 5.44 15.24 12.35
CA MET A 231 5.32 14.59 11.05
C MET A 231 6.67 14.43 10.33
N GLU A 232 7.50 15.46 10.34
CA GLU A 232 8.85 15.43 9.77
C GLU A 232 9.70 14.35 10.45
N HIS A 233 9.62 14.25 11.77
CA HIS A 233 10.30 13.21 12.54
C HIS A 233 9.79 11.79 12.24
N GLN A 234 8.49 11.62 11.98
CA GLN A 234 7.90 10.34 11.60
C GLN A 234 8.13 9.98 10.11
N GLY A 235 8.75 10.85 9.32
CA GLY A 235 8.96 10.63 7.89
C GLY A 235 7.67 10.69 7.06
N TRP A 236 6.62 11.33 7.58
CA TRP A 236 5.35 11.44 6.87
C TRP A 236 5.38 12.53 5.81
N LEU A 237 4.72 12.25 4.68
CA LEU A 237 4.52 13.18 3.60
C LEU A 237 3.66 14.35 4.07
N MET A 238 4.17 15.56 3.89
CA MET A 238 3.44 16.77 4.26
C MET A 238 2.16 16.89 3.40
N PRO A 239 0.96 17.04 3.99
CA PRO A 239 -0.28 17.11 3.25
C PRO A 239 -0.34 18.36 2.38
N SER A 240 -0.73 18.20 1.11
CA SER A 240 -0.94 19.32 0.19
C SER A 240 -2.26 20.05 0.44
N ASP A 241 -3.24 19.35 0.99
CA ASP A 241 -4.61 19.80 1.18
C ASP A 241 -5.31 19.01 2.30
N HIS A 242 -6.56 19.36 2.58
CA HIS A 242 -7.37 18.72 3.62
C HIS A 242 -7.74 17.26 3.29
N TRP A 243 -7.74 16.85 2.03
CA TRP A 243 -7.97 15.44 1.66
C TRP A 243 -6.74 14.59 1.97
N ALA A 244 -5.55 15.10 1.65
CA ALA A 244 -4.29 14.46 2.02
C ALA A 244 -4.15 14.34 3.55
N LEU A 245 -4.56 15.37 4.30
CA LEU A 245 -4.58 15.32 5.77
C LEU A 245 -5.63 14.32 6.30
N GLY A 246 -6.82 14.29 5.69
CA GLY A 246 -7.83 13.27 5.98
C GLY A 246 -7.32 11.85 5.72
N ASN A 247 -6.62 11.63 4.61
CA ASN A 247 -5.98 10.35 4.30
C ASN A 247 -4.95 9.95 5.36
N LEU A 248 -4.10 10.89 5.78
CA LEU A 248 -3.11 10.65 6.82
C LEU A 248 -3.80 10.22 8.13
N THR A 249 -4.79 10.99 8.62
CA THR A 249 -5.50 10.66 9.86
C THR A 249 -6.22 9.30 9.80
N LEU A 250 -6.82 8.97 8.66
CA LEU A 250 -7.41 7.64 8.43
C LEU A 250 -6.34 6.53 8.43
N SER A 251 -5.18 6.78 7.84
CA SER A 251 -4.07 5.82 7.80
C SER A 251 -3.50 5.53 9.19
N LEU A 252 -3.41 6.55 10.05
CA LEU A 252 -2.89 6.42 11.41
C LEU A 252 -3.86 5.73 12.38
N THR A 253 -5.16 5.78 12.10
CA THR A 253 -6.20 5.17 12.93
C THR A 253 -6.63 3.80 12.44
N ARG A 254 -6.32 3.44 11.19
CA ARG A 254 -6.60 2.12 10.64
C ARG A 254 -5.62 1.09 11.21
N ALA A 255 -6.15 -0.03 11.68
CA ALA A 255 -5.33 -1.14 12.15
C ALA A 255 -4.52 -1.73 10.99
N THR A 256 -3.19 -1.74 11.13
CA THR A 256 -2.30 -2.46 10.22
C THR A 256 -2.59 -3.97 10.35
N PRO A 257 -2.85 -4.69 9.24
CA PRO A 257 -2.98 -6.14 9.29
C PRO A 257 -1.72 -6.77 9.89
N ALA A 258 -1.90 -7.74 10.78
CA ALA A 258 -0.76 -8.48 11.32
C ALA A 258 -0.03 -9.23 10.20
N ALA A 259 1.31 -9.21 10.23
CA ALA A 259 2.10 -10.09 9.39
C ALA A 259 1.79 -11.55 9.73
N ALA A 260 1.84 -12.43 8.73
CA ALA A 260 1.66 -13.85 8.98
C ALA A 260 2.88 -14.41 9.74
N VAL A 261 2.68 -15.45 10.54
CA VAL A 261 3.73 -16.03 11.43
C VAL A 261 5.02 -16.36 10.69
N PHE A 262 4.92 -16.88 9.46
CA PHE A 262 6.05 -17.21 8.59
C PHE A 262 6.23 -16.23 7.42
N GLY A 263 5.72 -15.01 7.58
CA GLY A 263 5.67 -13.99 6.55
C GLY A 263 5.06 -14.52 5.24
N ASN A 264 5.71 -14.18 4.13
CA ASN A 264 5.36 -14.61 2.77
C ASN A 264 5.84 -16.03 2.42
N LEU A 265 6.21 -16.85 3.41
CA LEU A 265 6.69 -18.24 3.24
C LEU A 265 7.96 -18.37 2.39
N GLY A 266 8.71 -17.27 2.19
CA GLY A 266 9.97 -17.32 1.47
C GLY A 266 11.20 -17.58 2.34
N GLY A 267 11.06 -17.50 3.67
CA GLY A 267 12.17 -17.68 4.60
C GLY A 267 13.34 -16.73 4.29
N ALA A 268 14.56 -17.26 4.32
CA ALA A 268 15.78 -16.49 4.04
C ALA A 268 15.80 -15.82 2.65
N MET A 269 15.05 -16.33 1.67
CA MET A 269 14.90 -15.68 0.34
C MET A 269 14.04 -14.41 0.38
N SER A 270 13.42 -14.08 1.51
CA SER A 270 12.59 -12.87 1.68
C SER A 270 13.18 -11.85 2.64
N TRP A 271 14.43 -12.05 3.06
CA TRP A 271 15.19 -11.06 3.79
C TRP A 271 15.43 -9.80 2.94
N SER A 272 15.53 -8.65 3.61
CA SER A 272 15.86 -7.38 2.95
C SER A 272 17.28 -7.39 2.38
N ALA A 273 18.19 -8.08 3.04
CA ALA A 273 19.48 -8.48 2.50
C ALA A 273 19.32 -9.78 1.68
N PRO A 274 19.32 -9.72 0.33
CA PRO A 274 19.16 -10.90 -0.50
C PRO A 274 20.32 -11.89 -0.31
N LEU A 275 20.01 -13.18 -0.43
CA LEU A 275 21.02 -14.24 -0.47
C LEU A 275 21.91 -14.09 -1.72
N SER A 276 23.20 -14.40 -1.58
CA SER A 276 24.08 -14.49 -2.74
C SER A 276 23.73 -15.72 -3.60
N ASN A 277 24.10 -15.72 -4.89
CA ASN A 277 23.88 -16.90 -5.75
C ASN A 277 24.55 -18.16 -5.17
N ASP A 278 25.74 -18.02 -4.58
CA ASP A 278 26.44 -19.12 -3.90
C ASP A 278 25.66 -19.62 -2.67
N ASP A 279 25.11 -18.71 -1.85
CA ASP A 279 24.28 -19.09 -0.71
C ASP A 279 22.98 -19.79 -1.13
N LEU A 280 22.36 -19.33 -2.23
CA LEU A 280 21.17 -19.95 -2.81
C LEU A 280 21.48 -21.37 -3.31
N LEU A 281 22.59 -21.55 -4.03
CA LEU A 281 23.03 -22.87 -4.50
C LEU A 281 23.37 -23.80 -3.32
N LYS A 282 24.04 -23.30 -2.27
CA LYS A 282 24.31 -24.07 -1.05
C LYS A 282 23.01 -24.49 -0.35
N THR A 283 22.02 -23.60 -0.30
CA THR A 283 20.69 -23.89 0.28
C THR A 283 19.97 -25.01 -0.46
N TYR A 284 20.17 -25.11 -1.79
CA TYR A 284 19.62 -26.18 -2.62
C TYR A 284 20.43 -27.49 -2.55
N TYR A 285 21.75 -27.43 -2.76
CA TYR A 285 22.58 -28.64 -2.88
C TYR A 285 22.85 -29.32 -1.54
N HIS A 286 22.85 -28.60 -0.42
CA HIS A 286 23.15 -29.21 0.87
C HIS A 286 22.15 -30.32 1.25
N PRO A 287 20.82 -30.11 1.19
CA PRO A 287 19.86 -31.19 1.39
C PRO A 287 19.98 -32.32 0.36
N VAL A 288 20.24 -32.01 -0.91
CA VAL A 288 20.45 -33.00 -1.98
C VAL A 288 21.62 -33.94 -1.65
N GLN A 289 22.72 -33.40 -1.12
CA GLN A 289 23.94 -34.16 -0.82
C GLN A 289 23.89 -34.92 0.50
N THR A 290 23.05 -34.49 1.45
CA THR A 290 23.08 -35.00 2.84
C THR A 290 21.89 -35.85 3.21
N LEU A 291 20.77 -35.77 2.48
CA LEU A 291 19.54 -36.49 2.79
C LEU A 291 19.19 -37.51 1.70
N PRO A 292 19.09 -38.81 2.04
CA PRO A 292 18.74 -39.85 1.08
C PRO A 292 17.39 -39.60 0.38
N GLY A 293 17.38 -39.75 -0.95
CA GLY A 293 16.18 -39.64 -1.77
C GLY A 293 15.74 -38.21 -2.12
N VAL A 294 16.45 -37.16 -1.69
CA VAL A 294 16.16 -35.78 -2.12
C VAL A 294 16.52 -35.58 -3.60
N GLU A 295 17.60 -36.19 -4.09
CA GLU A 295 18.00 -36.15 -5.50
C GLU A 295 16.90 -36.73 -6.42
N ASP A 296 16.32 -37.87 -6.04
CA ASP A 296 15.32 -38.59 -6.84
C ASP A 296 13.90 -38.01 -6.74
N HIS A 297 13.57 -37.30 -5.66
CA HIS A 297 12.19 -36.98 -5.31
C HIS A 297 11.93 -35.53 -4.90
N GLY A 298 12.98 -34.73 -4.73
CA GLY A 298 12.90 -33.35 -4.23
C GLY A 298 12.71 -33.26 -2.72
N LEU A 299 13.15 -32.14 -2.15
CA LEU A 299 13.13 -31.92 -0.69
C LEU A 299 11.70 -31.92 -0.14
N PHE A 300 10.77 -31.30 -0.86
CA PHE A 300 9.37 -31.19 -0.44
C PHE A 300 8.72 -32.56 -0.20
N LYS A 301 8.96 -33.53 -1.09
CA LYS A 301 8.45 -34.89 -0.95
C LYS A 301 9.14 -35.66 0.17
N VAL A 302 10.44 -35.42 0.40
CA VAL A 302 11.19 -36.10 1.48
C VAL A 302 10.73 -35.62 2.86
N VAL A 303 10.57 -34.31 3.07
CA VAL A 303 10.14 -33.75 4.36
C VAL A 303 8.70 -34.17 4.71
N THR A 304 7.86 -34.43 3.71
CA THR A 304 6.45 -34.81 3.92
C THR A 304 6.19 -36.31 4.10
N ARG A 305 7.19 -37.20 3.87
CA ARG A 305 7.01 -38.67 3.96
C ARG A 305 6.54 -39.19 5.32
N GLY A 306 6.87 -38.49 6.40
CA GLY A 306 6.53 -38.88 7.78
C GLY A 306 5.41 -38.06 8.42
N VAL A 307 4.77 -37.17 7.66
CA VAL A 307 3.72 -36.27 8.17
C VAL A 307 2.35 -36.80 7.75
N HIS A 308 1.50 -37.13 8.73
CA HIS A 308 0.12 -37.54 8.46
C HIS A 308 -0.75 -36.33 8.09
N LEU A 309 -0.83 -36.04 6.79
CA LEU A 309 -1.68 -34.99 6.23
C LEU A 309 -2.96 -35.62 5.69
N ASP A 310 -4.06 -35.58 6.46
CA ASP A 310 -5.36 -36.02 5.95
C ASP A 310 -5.95 -35.03 4.93
N ARG A 311 -6.99 -35.44 4.20
CA ARG A 311 -7.62 -34.61 3.16
C ARG A 311 -8.16 -33.27 3.69
N SER A 312 -8.58 -33.21 4.95
CA SER A 312 -9.09 -31.98 5.56
C SER A 312 -7.96 -30.99 5.86
N VAL A 313 -6.77 -31.48 6.20
CA VAL A 313 -5.55 -30.66 6.36
C VAL A 313 -5.05 -30.17 5.02
N ILE A 314 -5.03 -31.03 4.00
CA ILE A 314 -4.56 -30.71 2.64
C ILE A 314 -5.46 -29.65 1.95
N ALA A 315 -6.77 -29.67 2.23
CA ALA A 315 -7.70 -28.63 1.78
C ALA A 315 -7.36 -27.23 2.35
N HIS A 316 -6.46 -27.15 3.33
CA HIS A 316 -5.96 -25.92 3.94
C HIS A 316 -4.43 -25.85 3.83
N PRO A 317 -3.89 -25.39 2.68
CA PRO A 317 -2.43 -25.36 2.42
C PRO A 317 -1.58 -24.76 3.54
N GLU A 318 -2.05 -23.71 4.21
CA GLU A 318 -1.33 -23.09 5.32
C GLU A 318 -1.11 -24.05 6.50
N ARG A 319 -2.13 -24.85 6.86
CA ARG A 319 -2.03 -25.83 7.95
C ARG A 319 -1.11 -26.99 7.57
N ALA A 320 -1.16 -27.42 6.31
CA ALA A 320 -0.25 -28.45 5.81
C ALA A 320 1.20 -27.97 5.87
N LEU A 321 1.47 -26.71 5.51
CA LEU A 321 2.80 -26.12 5.60
C LEU A 321 3.27 -25.96 7.05
N GLU A 322 2.41 -25.51 7.96
CA GLU A 322 2.69 -25.45 9.41
C GLU A 322 3.14 -26.82 9.96
N GLN A 323 2.34 -27.86 9.72
CA GLN A 323 2.69 -29.22 10.19
C GLN A 323 3.97 -29.77 9.56
N MET A 324 4.26 -29.39 8.31
CA MET A 324 5.49 -29.76 7.63
C MET A 324 6.72 -29.06 8.25
N ILE A 325 6.60 -27.76 8.55
CA ILE A 325 7.65 -26.96 9.18
C ILE A 325 7.96 -27.49 10.58
N ASP A 326 6.92 -27.81 11.35
CA ASP A 326 7.04 -28.29 12.73
C ASP A 326 7.40 -29.77 12.82
N SER A 327 7.44 -30.48 11.70
CA SER A 327 7.83 -31.90 11.68
C SER A 327 9.30 -32.09 12.08
N PRO A 328 9.66 -33.24 12.69
CA PRO A 328 11.06 -33.54 13.03
C PRO A 328 12.00 -33.46 11.82
N ALA A 329 11.53 -33.89 10.65
CA ALA A 329 12.29 -33.80 9.40
C ALA A 329 12.51 -32.34 8.97
N GLY A 330 11.46 -31.50 9.03
CA GLY A 330 11.55 -30.07 8.73
C GLY A 330 12.55 -29.35 9.63
N GLN A 331 12.43 -29.56 10.95
CA GLN A 331 13.34 -28.98 11.94
C GLN A 331 14.79 -29.40 11.70
N ALA A 332 15.04 -30.69 11.48
CA ALA A 332 16.38 -31.21 11.23
C ALA A 332 17.04 -30.58 9.99
N VAL A 333 16.29 -30.42 8.90
CA VAL A 333 16.79 -29.75 7.68
C VAL A 333 17.11 -28.28 7.95
N GLY A 334 16.20 -27.56 8.62
CA GLY A 334 16.38 -26.14 8.94
C GLY A 334 17.61 -25.89 9.82
N GLU A 335 17.80 -26.70 10.87
CA GLU A 335 18.97 -26.60 11.76
C GLU A 335 20.28 -26.98 11.07
N ALA A 336 20.26 -27.99 10.20
CA ALA A 336 21.43 -28.38 9.42
C ALA A 336 21.88 -27.25 8.49
N LEU A 337 20.93 -26.61 7.80
CA LEU A 337 21.19 -25.46 6.95
C LEU A 337 21.68 -24.25 7.75
N GLN A 338 21.04 -23.92 8.88
CA GLN A 338 21.49 -22.83 9.75
C GLN A 338 22.97 -23.00 10.13
N ARG A 339 23.36 -24.20 10.58
CA ARG A 339 24.76 -24.53 10.92
C ARG A 339 25.67 -24.45 9.70
N LYS A 340 25.26 -25.02 8.56
CA LYS A 340 26.02 -24.99 7.32
C LYS A 340 26.32 -23.57 6.84
N MET A 341 25.37 -22.65 7.05
CA MET A 341 25.47 -21.26 6.63
C MET A 341 26.17 -20.35 7.65
N GLY A 342 26.51 -20.85 8.85
CA GLY A 342 27.07 -20.02 9.93
C GLY A 342 26.15 -18.86 10.33
N ALA A 343 24.83 -19.06 10.21
CA ALA A 343 23.85 -18.01 10.43
C ALA A 343 23.63 -17.74 11.92
N LEU A 344 23.21 -16.51 12.25
CA LEU A 344 22.89 -16.13 13.62
C LEU A 344 21.78 -17.02 14.19
N HIS A 345 22.03 -17.63 15.34
CA HIS A 345 21.02 -18.42 16.05
C HIS A 345 19.95 -17.50 16.67
N THR A 346 18.75 -17.54 16.08
CA THR A 346 17.53 -16.88 16.56
C THR A 346 16.37 -17.89 16.60
N ALA A 347 15.26 -17.52 17.23
CA ALA A 347 14.08 -18.39 17.35
C ALA A 347 13.48 -18.81 16.00
N SER A 348 13.64 -18.00 14.94
CA SER A 348 13.09 -18.23 13.59
C SER A 348 14.11 -18.76 12.58
N SER A 349 15.42 -18.66 12.86
CA SER A 349 16.45 -18.81 11.84
C SER A 349 16.46 -20.20 11.17
N ALA A 350 16.25 -21.29 11.91
CA ALA A 350 16.15 -22.63 11.33
C ALA A 350 14.94 -22.75 10.37
N THR A 351 13.79 -22.21 10.77
CA THR A 351 12.56 -22.18 9.95
C THR A 351 12.75 -21.34 8.68
N GLU A 352 13.44 -20.21 8.78
CA GLU A 352 13.73 -19.33 7.63
C GLU A 352 14.59 -20.04 6.59
N TRP A 353 15.60 -20.81 7.01
CA TRP A 353 16.42 -21.61 6.10
C TRP A 353 15.67 -22.80 5.50
N LEU A 354 14.82 -23.49 6.28
CA LEU A 354 13.97 -24.56 5.77
C LEU A 354 13.05 -24.05 4.65
N LEU A 355 12.35 -22.93 4.87
CA LEU A 355 11.46 -22.32 3.88
C LEU A 355 12.22 -21.93 2.61
N ALA A 356 13.42 -21.36 2.73
CA ALA A 356 14.27 -21.04 1.59
C ALA A 356 14.68 -22.29 0.80
N ALA A 357 15.01 -23.38 1.47
CA ALA A 357 15.36 -24.64 0.81
C ALA A 357 14.17 -25.31 0.11
N LEU A 358 12.98 -25.25 0.70
CA LEU A 358 11.77 -25.76 0.06
C LEU A 358 11.43 -24.95 -1.21
N GLN A 359 11.54 -23.61 -1.14
CA GLN A 359 11.38 -22.73 -2.30
C GLN A 359 12.41 -23.04 -3.38
N ALA A 360 13.70 -23.15 -3.03
CA ALA A 360 14.78 -23.46 -3.95
C ALA A 360 14.59 -24.82 -4.63
N SER A 361 14.17 -25.84 -3.86
CA SER A 361 13.97 -27.19 -4.37
C SER A 361 12.77 -27.30 -5.32
N LEU A 362 11.72 -26.50 -5.10
CA LEU A 362 10.54 -26.48 -5.96
C LEU A 362 10.73 -25.61 -7.20
N ASP A 363 11.54 -24.55 -7.13
CA ASP A 363 11.82 -23.59 -8.22
C ASP A 363 13.26 -23.72 -8.75
N GLN A 364 13.73 -24.96 -8.91
CA GLN A 364 15.09 -25.24 -9.38
C GLN A 364 15.36 -24.69 -10.79
N GLU A 365 14.33 -24.59 -11.65
CA GLU A 365 14.46 -24.03 -12.99
C GLU A 365 14.85 -22.56 -12.97
N THR A 366 14.32 -21.77 -12.01
CA THR A 366 14.75 -20.39 -11.84
C THR A 366 16.16 -20.33 -11.27
N LEU A 367 16.49 -21.21 -10.31
CA LEU A 367 17.79 -21.20 -9.64
C LEU A 367 18.94 -21.60 -10.58
N LEU A 368 18.71 -22.60 -11.44
CA LEU A 368 19.72 -23.21 -12.29
C LEU A 368 19.73 -22.63 -13.72
N ASP A 369 19.00 -21.54 -13.96
CA ASP A 369 18.91 -20.93 -15.29
C ASP A 369 20.26 -20.31 -15.70
N VAL A 370 20.93 -20.94 -16.66
CA VAL A 370 22.25 -20.52 -17.16
C VAL A 370 22.14 -19.27 -18.04
N SER A 371 20.95 -18.95 -18.57
CA SER A 371 20.77 -17.78 -19.44
C SER A 371 20.81 -16.45 -18.68
N GLN A 372 20.72 -16.48 -17.34
CA GLN A 372 20.66 -15.33 -16.44
C GLN A 372 19.60 -14.28 -16.80
N THR A 373 18.61 -14.65 -17.62
CA THR A 373 17.57 -13.73 -18.08
C THR A 373 16.52 -13.56 -16.99
N PRO A 374 16.21 -12.33 -16.52
CA PRO A 374 15.25 -12.14 -15.44
C PRO A 374 13.82 -12.54 -15.84
N LYS A 375 13.36 -13.71 -15.38
CA LYS A 375 11.98 -14.18 -15.61
C LYS A 375 11.06 -13.78 -14.46
N ARG A 376 10.66 -12.50 -14.41
CA ARG A 376 9.85 -11.93 -13.32
C ARG A 376 8.59 -12.75 -13.01
N THR A 377 7.88 -13.18 -14.06
CA THR A 377 6.56 -13.81 -13.99
C THR A 377 6.62 -15.34 -13.95
N SER A 378 7.81 -15.93 -14.04
CA SER A 378 8.01 -17.38 -14.00
C SER A 378 8.10 -17.91 -12.57
N VAL A 379 7.44 -19.04 -12.32
CA VAL A 379 7.43 -19.78 -11.06
C VAL A 379 7.58 -21.26 -11.36
N ALA A 380 8.68 -21.90 -10.90
CA ALA A 380 8.98 -23.30 -11.18
C ALA A 380 8.89 -23.66 -12.68
N GLY A 381 9.38 -22.75 -13.53
CA GLY A 381 9.33 -22.85 -15.00
C GLY A 381 7.95 -22.58 -15.64
N TYR A 382 6.91 -22.31 -14.86
CA TYR A 382 5.59 -21.91 -15.37
C TYR A 382 5.47 -20.38 -15.40
N ASP A 383 5.19 -19.79 -16.56
CA ASP A 383 5.00 -18.35 -16.69
C ASP A 383 3.55 -17.95 -16.36
N LEU A 384 3.39 -17.20 -15.26
CA LEU A 384 2.09 -16.70 -14.82
C LEU A 384 1.48 -15.70 -15.81
N ALA A 385 2.30 -14.97 -16.56
CA ALA A 385 1.87 -13.95 -17.52
C ALA A 385 1.77 -14.47 -18.96
N GLN A 386 1.92 -15.78 -19.18
CA GLN A 386 1.84 -16.36 -20.52
C GLN A 386 0.50 -16.03 -21.22
N PRO A 387 0.48 -15.89 -22.55
CA PRO A 387 -0.72 -15.47 -23.29
C PRO A 387 -1.97 -16.32 -23.00
N ALA A 388 -1.80 -17.62 -22.74
CA ALA A 388 -2.88 -18.54 -22.40
C ALA A 388 -3.57 -18.26 -21.05
N ASN A 389 -2.95 -17.48 -20.16
CA ASN A 389 -3.55 -17.09 -18.88
C ASN A 389 -4.38 -15.80 -18.97
N VAL A 390 -4.21 -15.00 -20.03
CA VAL A 390 -4.92 -13.74 -20.19
C VAL A 390 -6.43 -13.98 -20.29
N GLY A 391 -7.21 -13.24 -19.49
CA GLY A 391 -8.66 -13.39 -19.40
C GLY A 391 -9.13 -14.55 -18.50
N ARG A 392 -8.22 -15.35 -17.94
CA ARG A 392 -8.58 -16.42 -16.99
C ARG A 392 -8.69 -15.87 -15.56
N HIS A 393 -9.55 -16.48 -14.78
CA HIS A 393 -9.65 -16.21 -13.34
C HIS A 393 -8.36 -16.68 -12.62
N PRO A 394 -7.81 -15.93 -11.64
CA PRO A 394 -6.58 -16.28 -10.93
C PRO A 394 -6.54 -17.70 -10.36
N TYR A 395 -7.66 -18.20 -9.79
CA TYR A 395 -7.73 -19.59 -9.30
C TYR A 395 -7.48 -20.65 -10.38
N ALA A 396 -7.86 -20.38 -11.64
CA ALA A 396 -7.60 -21.30 -12.74
C ALA A 396 -6.10 -21.35 -13.10
N VAL A 397 -5.38 -20.24 -12.91
CA VAL A 397 -3.93 -20.16 -13.10
C VAL A 397 -3.19 -20.88 -11.96
N VAL A 398 -3.66 -20.73 -10.70
CA VAL A 398 -3.12 -21.50 -9.56
C VAL A 398 -3.26 -23.01 -9.79
N LYS A 399 -4.43 -23.44 -10.28
CA LYS A 399 -4.66 -24.85 -10.62
C LYS A 399 -3.70 -25.32 -11.72
N ALA A 400 -3.52 -24.53 -12.79
CA ALA A 400 -2.60 -24.87 -13.87
C ALA A 400 -1.14 -24.98 -13.39
N LEU A 401 -0.70 -24.12 -12.48
CA LEU A 401 0.61 -24.25 -11.82
C LEU A 401 0.73 -25.54 -11.00
N ALA A 402 -0.31 -25.89 -10.23
CA ALA A 402 -0.31 -27.15 -9.47
C ALA A 402 -0.25 -28.38 -10.39
N ASP A 403 -0.99 -28.37 -11.49
CA ASP A 403 -0.97 -29.43 -12.50
C ASP A 403 0.42 -29.56 -13.15
N GLU A 404 1.12 -28.44 -13.38
CA GLU A 404 2.49 -28.41 -13.90
C GLU A 404 3.52 -28.97 -12.89
N LEU A 405 3.39 -28.66 -11.60
CA LEU A 405 4.26 -29.23 -10.56
C LEU A 405 4.08 -30.76 -10.45
N LEU A 406 2.84 -31.23 -10.64
CA LEU A 406 2.51 -32.66 -10.66
C LEU A 406 3.10 -33.36 -11.89
N SER A 407 2.99 -32.75 -13.09
CA SER A 407 3.52 -33.32 -14.34
C SER A 407 5.04 -33.52 -14.27
N LYS A 408 5.74 -32.64 -13.56
CA LYS A 408 7.19 -32.71 -13.28
C LYS A 408 7.59 -33.70 -12.18
N GLN A 409 6.63 -34.42 -11.58
CA GLN A 409 6.83 -35.38 -10.49
C GLN A 409 7.51 -34.79 -9.23
N ARG A 410 7.42 -33.46 -9.04
CA ARG A 410 8.03 -32.74 -7.89
C ARG A 410 7.23 -32.93 -6.60
N VAL A 411 5.97 -33.30 -6.74
CA VAL A 411 4.97 -33.40 -5.66
C VAL A 411 4.02 -34.56 -5.95
N THR A 412 3.31 -35.01 -4.92
CA THR A 412 2.16 -35.92 -5.10
C THR A 412 0.92 -35.13 -5.50
N ALA A 413 -0.08 -35.79 -6.09
CA ALA A 413 -1.32 -35.15 -6.51
C ALA A 413 -2.00 -34.37 -5.37
N ASP A 414 -2.06 -34.95 -4.18
CA ASP A 414 -2.67 -34.31 -3.01
C ASP A 414 -1.87 -33.08 -2.53
N LEU A 415 -0.55 -33.05 -2.73
CA LEU A 415 0.31 -31.97 -2.23
C LEU A 415 0.61 -30.87 -3.26
N ALA A 416 0.23 -31.06 -4.53
CA ALA A 416 0.44 -30.07 -5.58
C ALA A 416 -0.16 -28.68 -5.26
N PRO A 417 -1.41 -28.58 -4.73
CA PRO A 417 -1.96 -27.29 -4.30
C PRO A 417 -1.16 -26.64 -3.16
N VAL A 418 -0.57 -27.44 -2.26
CA VAL A 418 0.23 -26.93 -1.13
C VAL A 418 1.55 -26.36 -1.62
N ALA A 419 2.22 -27.04 -2.57
CA ALA A 419 3.45 -26.55 -3.17
C ALA A 419 3.23 -25.30 -4.04
N ALA A 420 2.15 -25.27 -4.83
CA ALA A 420 1.75 -24.07 -5.58
C ALA A 420 1.51 -22.88 -4.63
N HIS A 421 0.83 -23.12 -3.49
CA HIS A 421 0.61 -22.10 -2.46
C HIS A 421 1.94 -21.57 -1.90
N LEU A 422 2.89 -22.44 -1.56
CA LEU A 422 4.21 -22.06 -1.04
C LEU A 422 4.97 -21.17 -2.04
N LEU A 423 5.04 -21.56 -3.30
CA LEU A 423 5.74 -20.81 -4.35
C LEU A 423 5.10 -19.43 -4.60
N LEU A 424 3.77 -19.40 -4.73
CA LEU A 424 3.02 -18.16 -5.01
C LEU A 424 3.07 -17.18 -3.84
N ALA A 425 3.15 -17.65 -2.59
CA ALA A 425 3.18 -16.76 -1.42
C ALA A 425 4.35 -15.77 -1.46
N ARG A 426 5.51 -16.20 -1.96
CA ARG A 426 6.67 -15.34 -2.14
C ARG A 426 6.65 -14.61 -3.49
N ARG A 427 6.29 -15.31 -4.57
CA ARG A 427 6.48 -14.83 -5.95
C ARG A 427 5.32 -13.98 -6.48
N ALA A 428 4.09 -14.38 -6.20
CA ALA A 428 2.89 -13.74 -6.74
C ALA A 428 1.69 -13.87 -5.78
N PRO A 429 1.76 -13.23 -4.59
CA PRO A 429 0.76 -13.38 -3.53
C PRO A 429 -0.65 -12.93 -3.93
N ALA A 430 -0.81 -12.15 -5.00
CA ALA A 430 -2.12 -11.75 -5.52
C ALA A 430 -2.98 -12.94 -5.95
N TYR A 431 -2.36 -14.04 -6.40
CA TYR A 431 -3.05 -15.29 -6.75
C TYR A 431 -3.57 -16.06 -5.52
N LEU A 432 -3.16 -15.69 -4.30
CA LEU A 432 -3.58 -16.37 -3.06
C LEU A 432 -4.66 -15.60 -2.30
N VAL A 433 -5.10 -14.45 -2.81
CA VAL A 433 -6.20 -13.69 -2.21
C VAL A 433 -7.51 -14.50 -2.28
N LYS A 434 -8.29 -14.46 -1.20
CA LYS A 434 -9.54 -15.23 -1.08
C LYS A 434 -10.72 -14.47 -1.69
N ASN A 435 -11.71 -15.18 -2.23
CA ASN A 435 -12.96 -14.62 -2.76
C ASN A 435 -12.73 -13.52 -3.81
N ILE A 436 -11.83 -13.75 -4.76
CA ILE A 436 -11.66 -12.87 -5.92
C ILE A 436 -12.93 -12.96 -6.79
N PRO A 437 -13.58 -11.84 -7.16
CA PRO A 437 -14.76 -11.85 -8.02
C PRO A 437 -14.45 -12.36 -9.45
N ASP A 438 -15.42 -13.02 -10.09
CA ASP A 438 -15.28 -13.56 -11.46
C ASP A 438 -14.92 -12.49 -12.51
N THR A 439 -15.21 -11.23 -12.23
CA THR A 439 -14.87 -10.08 -13.09
C THR A 439 -13.39 -9.69 -13.05
N VAL A 440 -12.65 -10.16 -12.05
CA VAL A 440 -11.21 -9.90 -11.88
C VAL A 440 -10.41 -11.02 -12.52
N VAL A 441 -9.99 -10.81 -13.77
CA VAL A 441 -9.26 -11.78 -14.60
C VAL A 441 -7.87 -11.26 -14.94
N VAL A 442 -6.91 -12.15 -15.15
CA VAL A 442 -5.53 -11.80 -15.50
C VAL A 442 -5.51 -10.90 -16.75
N GLY A 443 -4.83 -9.75 -16.64
CA GLY A 443 -4.77 -8.74 -17.70
C GLY A 443 -5.89 -7.70 -17.69
N SER A 444 -6.83 -7.74 -16.74
CA SER A 444 -7.83 -6.67 -16.55
C SER A 444 -7.27 -5.47 -15.76
N HIS A 445 -7.98 -4.34 -15.76
CA HIS A 445 -7.62 -3.19 -14.92
C HIS A 445 -7.79 -3.51 -13.44
N SER A 446 -8.83 -4.28 -13.09
CA SER A 446 -9.07 -4.72 -11.71
C SER A 446 -7.98 -5.67 -11.20
N TRP A 447 -7.37 -6.47 -12.09
CA TRP A 447 -6.20 -7.28 -11.78
C TRP A 447 -4.97 -6.42 -11.48
N VAL A 448 -4.69 -5.39 -12.29
CA VAL A 448 -3.62 -4.41 -12.00
C VAL A 448 -3.81 -3.76 -10.64
N SER A 449 -5.03 -3.32 -10.33
CA SER A 449 -5.36 -2.72 -9.03
C SER A 449 -5.10 -3.69 -7.87
N LEU A 450 -5.48 -4.96 -8.03
CA LEU A 450 -5.25 -6.00 -7.03
C LEU A 450 -3.74 -6.28 -6.84
N GLU A 451 -2.97 -6.39 -7.91
CA GLU A 451 -1.51 -6.60 -7.83
C GLU A 451 -0.80 -5.45 -7.11
N VAL A 452 -1.20 -4.20 -7.41
CA VAL A 452 -0.69 -3.02 -6.72
C VAL A 452 -1.08 -3.02 -5.24
N ALA A 453 -2.34 -3.30 -4.93
CA ALA A 453 -2.85 -3.38 -3.57
C ALA A 453 -2.10 -4.43 -2.74
N VAL A 454 -1.97 -5.64 -3.29
CA VAL A 454 -1.25 -6.75 -2.66
C VAL A 454 0.22 -6.42 -2.48
N SER A 455 0.87 -5.80 -3.47
CA SER A 455 2.29 -5.41 -3.34
C SER A 455 2.51 -4.41 -2.19
N ARG A 456 1.62 -3.41 -2.07
CA ARG A 456 1.67 -2.44 -0.96
C ARG A 456 1.38 -3.09 0.39
N LEU A 457 0.40 -3.99 0.43
CA LEU A 457 0.06 -4.73 1.65
C LEU A 457 1.23 -5.63 2.08
N GLU A 458 1.80 -6.39 1.16
CA GLU A 458 2.94 -7.27 1.42
C GLU A 458 4.19 -6.51 1.84
N ALA A 459 4.41 -5.30 1.30
CA ALA A 459 5.51 -4.45 1.72
C ALA A 459 5.42 -4.07 3.21
N ARG A 460 4.20 -3.83 3.73
CA ARG A 460 3.96 -3.44 5.12
C ARG A 460 3.78 -4.64 6.06
N SER A 461 3.06 -5.65 5.61
CA SER A 461 2.69 -6.84 6.38
C SER A 461 2.92 -8.10 5.55
N PRO A 462 4.16 -8.64 5.56
CA PRO A 462 4.49 -9.84 4.80
C PRO A 462 3.57 -11.03 5.08
N GLY A 463 3.05 -11.62 4.01
CA GLY A 463 2.13 -12.77 4.04
C GLY A 463 0.69 -12.45 4.42
N ALA A 464 0.32 -11.18 4.62
CA ALA A 464 -1.05 -10.83 4.97
C ALA A 464 -2.04 -11.08 3.84
N ALA A 465 -1.62 -10.92 2.57
CA ALA A 465 -2.54 -11.00 1.43
C ALA A 465 -3.20 -12.38 1.28
N ARG A 466 -2.45 -13.47 1.52
CA ARG A 466 -2.99 -14.85 1.49
C ARG A 466 -4.00 -15.15 2.61
N GLN A 467 -4.04 -14.32 3.66
CA GLN A 467 -4.99 -14.46 4.75
C GLN A 467 -6.27 -13.66 4.50
N MET A 468 -6.26 -12.72 3.56
CA MET A 468 -7.32 -11.75 3.34
C MET A 468 -8.21 -12.10 2.13
N THR A 469 -9.45 -11.61 2.19
CA THR A 469 -10.36 -11.60 1.04
C THR A 469 -10.07 -10.41 0.12
N TYR A 470 -10.55 -10.49 -1.12
CA TYR A 470 -10.45 -9.39 -2.09
C TYR A 470 -10.93 -8.05 -1.51
N ALA A 471 -12.11 -8.04 -0.89
CA ALA A 471 -12.67 -6.83 -0.29
C ALA A 471 -11.78 -6.24 0.81
N GLN A 472 -11.22 -7.09 1.68
CA GLN A 472 -10.31 -6.63 2.73
C GLN A 472 -9.00 -6.08 2.17
N VAL A 473 -8.46 -6.68 1.11
CA VAL A 473 -7.24 -6.19 0.44
C VAL A 473 -7.50 -4.82 -0.19
N MET A 474 -8.60 -4.69 -0.92
CA MET A 474 -8.95 -3.43 -1.59
C MET A 474 -9.28 -2.32 -0.60
N GLU A 475 -9.92 -2.63 0.53
CA GLU A 475 -10.15 -1.65 1.61
C GLU A 475 -8.83 -1.05 2.11
N GLN A 476 -7.77 -1.85 2.27
CA GLN A 476 -6.44 -1.36 2.68
C GLN A 476 -5.74 -0.55 1.58
N ALA A 477 -6.07 -0.80 0.31
CA ALA A 477 -5.48 -0.15 -0.85
C ALA A 477 -5.97 1.30 -1.06
N ASP A 478 -7.18 1.60 -0.60
CA ASP A 478 -7.80 2.94 -0.72
C ASP A 478 -7.00 4.06 -0.05
N LEU A 479 -6.18 3.73 0.93
CA LEU A 479 -5.34 4.71 1.62
C LEU A 479 -4.15 5.10 0.75
N ALA A 480 -3.86 6.38 0.65
CA ALA A 480 -2.65 6.89 0.04
C ALA A 480 -1.40 6.59 0.84
N PRO A 481 -0.26 6.34 0.17
CA PRO A 481 1.05 6.41 0.82
C PRO A 481 1.17 7.66 1.64
N VAL A 482 1.50 7.46 2.90
CA VAL A 482 1.78 8.53 3.86
C VAL A 482 3.27 8.74 4.06
N THR A 483 4.13 7.87 3.51
CA THR A 483 5.59 8.00 3.52
C THR A 483 6.17 7.99 2.10
N ALA A 484 7.42 8.42 1.95
CA ALA A 484 8.12 8.39 0.67
C ALA A 484 8.40 6.95 0.21
N GLU A 485 8.67 6.06 1.16
CA GLU A 485 8.90 4.63 0.96
C GLU A 485 7.63 3.94 0.43
N ASP A 486 6.48 4.16 1.08
CA ASP A 486 5.18 3.62 0.62
C ASP A 486 4.86 4.10 -0.81
N ARG A 487 5.23 5.34 -1.14
CA ARG A 487 5.02 5.93 -2.46
C ARG A 487 5.92 5.28 -3.51
N ALA A 488 7.18 5.01 -3.16
CA ALA A 488 8.10 4.29 -4.03
C ALA A 488 7.63 2.86 -4.29
N VAL A 489 7.16 2.16 -3.25
CA VAL A 489 6.55 0.82 -3.36
C VAL A 489 5.34 0.83 -4.29
N GLU A 490 4.41 1.77 -4.09
CA GLU A 490 3.22 1.89 -4.95
C GLU A 490 3.62 2.17 -6.41
N TYR A 491 4.55 3.10 -6.65
CA TYR A 491 5.04 3.41 -7.99
C TYR A 491 5.67 2.19 -8.68
N GLN A 492 6.50 1.43 -7.97
CA GLN A 492 7.14 0.22 -8.48
C GLN A 492 6.13 -0.87 -8.81
N ALA A 493 5.17 -1.09 -7.91
CA ALA A 493 4.10 -2.06 -8.10
C ALA A 493 3.25 -1.70 -9.33
N GLN A 494 2.88 -0.42 -9.48
CA GLN A 494 2.14 0.08 -10.64
C GLN A 494 2.95 -0.11 -11.93
N HIS A 495 4.23 0.25 -11.91
CA HIS A 495 5.10 0.09 -13.08
C HIS A 495 5.20 -1.37 -13.52
N THR A 496 5.27 -2.31 -12.56
CA THR A 496 5.33 -3.75 -12.82
C THR A 496 4.02 -4.28 -13.39
N ALA A 497 2.90 -4.05 -12.70
CA ALA A 497 1.58 -4.52 -13.13
C ALA A 497 1.17 -3.93 -14.49
N LEU A 498 1.56 -2.69 -14.79
CA LEU A 498 1.32 -2.06 -16.09
C LEU A 498 2.06 -2.76 -17.25
N LYS A 499 3.27 -3.31 -17.01
CA LYS A 499 3.97 -4.09 -18.05
C LYS A 499 3.16 -5.33 -18.42
N ASP A 500 2.72 -6.09 -17.43
CA ASP A 500 1.93 -7.31 -17.63
C ASP A 500 0.60 -7.00 -18.32
N TRP A 501 -0.09 -5.96 -17.87
CA TRP A 501 -1.30 -5.48 -18.50
C TRP A 501 -1.08 -5.07 -19.96
N ALA A 502 -0.01 -4.33 -20.24
CA ALA A 502 0.27 -3.83 -21.58
C ALA A 502 0.57 -4.96 -22.58
N VAL A 503 1.33 -5.97 -22.16
CA VAL A 503 1.59 -7.17 -22.96
C VAL A 503 0.29 -7.96 -23.15
N ALA A 504 -0.47 -8.21 -22.06
CA ALA A 504 -1.74 -8.96 -22.10
C ALA A 504 -2.83 -8.31 -22.98
N ASN A 505 -2.75 -6.99 -23.18
CA ASN A 505 -3.66 -6.21 -24.01
C ASN A 505 -3.06 -5.76 -25.35
N GLY A 506 -1.87 -6.26 -25.74
CA GLY A 506 -1.27 -5.97 -27.04
C GLY A 506 -0.87 -4.50 -27.24
N VAL A 507 -0.67 -3.75 -26.16
CA VAL A 507 -0.24 -2.34 -26.20
C VAL A 507 1.25 -2.25 -26.52
N ILE A 508 2.05 -3.19 -26.01
CA ILE A 508 3.47 -3.37 -26.31
C ILE A 508 3.74 -4.86 -26.56
N PRO A 509 4.74 -5.22 -27.40
CA PRO A 509 5.14 -6.61 -27.59
C PRO A 509 5.81 -7.15 -26.32
N LEU A 510 5.71 -8.47 -26.11
CA LEU A 510 6.49 -9.16 -25.09
C LEU A 510 7.99 -9.00 -25.37
N ASN A 511 8.75 -8.56 -24.38
CA ASN A 511 10.21 -8.59 -24.39
C ASN A 511 10.72 -9.68 -23.44
N ALA A 512 11.51 -10.62 -23.96
CA ALA A 512 12.08 -11.73 -23.19
C ALA A 512 12.99 -11.26 -22.03
N ASP A 513 13.62 -10.10 -22.16
CA ASP A 513 14.48 -9.52 -21.12
C ASP A 513 13.70 -8.67 -20.10
N ASP A 514 12.38 -8.54 -20.25
CA ASP A 514 11.49 -7.67 -19.44
C ASP A 514 11.95 -6.19 -19.39
N THR A 515 12.69 -5.75 -20.43
CA THR A 515 13.17 -4.38 -20.57
C THR A 515 12.28 -3.56 -21.49
N TYR A 516 11.84 -2.39 -21.03
CA TYR A 516 11.00 -1.47 -21.79
C TYR A 516 11.50 -0.05 -21.62
N THR A 517 11.48 0.73 -22.71
CA THR A 517 11.94 2.12 -22.70
C THR A 517 10.96 3.04 -21.95
N PRO A 518 11.41 4.20 -21.45
CA PRO A 518 10.53 5.20 -20.83
C PRO A 518 9.37 5.62 -21.75
N THR A 519 9.63 5.74 -23.06
CA THR A 519 8.60 6.08 -24.07
C THR A 519 7.55 4.99 -24.19
N GLN A 520 7.95 3.71 -24.19
CA GLN A 520 7.00 2.59 -24.16
C GLN A 520 6.14 2.63 -22.89
N MET A 521 6.75 2.83 -21.72
CA MET A 521 6.02 2.91 -20.45
C MET A 521 5.09 4.12 -20.36
N GLN A 522 5.45 5.25 -20.98
CA GLN A 522 4.55 6.40 -21.12
C GLN A 522 3.34 6.05 -22.00
N ALA A 523 3.56 5.40 -23.15
CA ALA A 523 2.47 4.95 -24.03
C ALA A 523 1.54 3.97 -23.31
N VAL A 524 2.08 3.05 -22.50
CA VAL A 524 1.31 2.14 -21.65
C VAL A 524 0.41 2.90 -20.68
N ARG A 525 0.97 3.85 -19.93
CA ARG A 525 0.19 4.67 -18.98
C ARG A 525 -0.91 5.46 -19.69
N THR A 526 -0.61 6.05 -20.84
CA THR A 526 -1.61 6.76 -21.66
C THR A 526 -2.72 5.83 -22.12
N ALA A 527 -2.39 4.63 -22.61
CA ALA A 527 -3.37 3.64 -23.05
C ALA A 527 -4.27 3.17 -21.89
N PHE A 528 -3.67 2.81 -20.75
CA PHE A 528 -4.38 2.39 -19.54
C PHE A 528 -5.32 3.49 -19.03
N ASN A 529 -4.82 4.73 -18.89
CA ASN A 529 -5.61 5.85 -18.40
C ASN A 529 -6.74 6.22 -19.36
N ARG A 530 -6.48 6.21 -20.68
CA ARG A 530 -7.53 6.46 -21.69
C ARG A 530 -8.63 5.40 -21.61
N GLN A 531 -8.27 4.12 -21.56
CA GLN A 531 -9.26 3.06 -21.46
C GLN A 531 -10.08 3.18 -20.17
N MET A 532 -9.44 3.49 -19.04
CA MET A 532 -10.13 3.74 -17.78
C MET A 532 -11.10 4.92 -17.87
N GLN A 533 -10.66 6.05 -18.45
CA GLN A 533 -11.49 7.24 -18.64
C GLN A 533 -12.70 6.96 -19.53
N GLU A 534 -12.51 6.26 -20.65
CA GLU A 534 -13.61 5.85 -21.54
C GLU A 534 -14.62 4.98 -20.79
N LEU A 535 -14.16 3.96 -20.06
CA LEU A 535 -15.03 3.06 -19.29
C LEU A 535 -15.80 3.84 -18.22
N THR A 536 -15.12 4.72 -17.48
CA THR A 536 -15.72 5.59 -16.45
C THR A 536 -16.80 6.49 -17.04
N ALA A 537 -16.49 7.16 -18.15
CA ALA A 537 -17.43 8.04 -18.82
C ALA A 537 -18.64 7.25 -19.35
N ALA A 538 -18.41 6.07 -19.93
CA ALA A 538 -19.50 5.20 -20.40
C ALA A 538 -20.41 4.76 -19.25
N SER A 539 -19.84 4.31 -18.13
CA SER A 539 -20.57 3.91 -16.93
C SER A 539 -21.42 5.06 -16.36
N ALA A 540 -20.86 6.26 -16.28
CA ALA A 540 -21.58 7.45 -15.85
C ALA A 540 -22.75 7.79 -16.79
N VAL A 541 -22.54 7.71 -18.10
CA VAL A 541 -23.59 7.96 -19.12
C VAL A 541 -24.70 6.94 -19.03
N PHE A 542 -24.36 5.66 -18.87
CA PHE A 542 -25.36 4.62 -18.71
C PHE A 542 -26.26 4.88 -17.49
N SER A 543 -25.70 5.39 -16.40
CA SER A 543 -26.47 5.77 -15.21
C SER A 543 -27.33 7.04 -15.37
N THR A 544 -27.31 7.71 -16.53
CA THR A 544 -28.16 8.88 -16.79
C THR A 544 -29.50 8.50 -17.40
N ASP A 545 -30.57 9.03 -16.80
CA ASP A 545 -31.92 8.90 -17.37
C ASP A 545 -32.00 9.61 -18.72
N MET A 546 -32.72 9.00 -19.67
CA MET A 546 -33.03 9.65 -20.94
C MET A 546 -33.85 10.92 -20.67
N PRO A 547 -33.44 12.09 -21.20
CA PRO A 547 -34.18 13.33 -21.00
C PRO A 547 -35.54 13.20 -21.68
N THR A 548 -36.61 13.53 -20.94
CA THR A 548 -37.96 13.64 -21.49
C THR A 548 -38.38 15.09 -21.48
N ARG A 549 -39.14 15.52 -22.49
CA ARG A 549 -39.64 16.91 -22.56
C ARG A 549 -40.44 17.28 -21.31
N ARG A 550 -41.24 16.34 -20.79
CA ARG A 550 -42.03 16.50 -19.57
C ARG A 550 -41.16 16.57 -18.31
N GLY A 551 -40.12 15.73 -18.20
CA GLY A 551 -39.17 15.78 -17.08
C GLY A 551 -38.43 17.11 -17.00
N LEU A 552 -37.92 17.60 -18.12
CA LEU A 552 -37.28 18.93 -18.19
C LEU A 552 -38.24 20.06 -17.82
N ALA A 553 -39.50 19.95 -18.26
CA ALA A 553 -40.53 20.92 -17.90
C ALA A 553 -40.83 20.92 -16.39
N LEU A 554 -40.85 19.74 -15.76
CA LEU A 554 -41.05 19.59 -14.32
C LEU A 554 -39.88 20.19 -13.52
N GLU A 555 -38.63 19.95 -13.93
CA GLU A 555 -37.46 20.55 -13.29
C GLU A 555 -37.48 22.07 -13.38
N GLU A 556 -37.83 22.62 -14.53
CA GLU A 556 -37.95 24.06 -14.73
C GLU A 556 -39.08 24.67 -13.89
N LEU A 557 -40.22 23.98 -13.75
CA LEU A 557 -41.31 24.40 -12.87
C LEU A 557 -40.91 24.40 -11.39
N LYS A 558 -40.20 23.37 -10.92
CA LYS A 558 -39.64 23.30 -9.57
C LYS A 558 -38.66 24.45 -9.32
N LYS A 559 -37.79 24.75 -10.29
CA LYS A 559 -36.85 25.87 -10.22
C LYS A 559 -37.57 27.23 -10.15
N ALA A 560 -38.66 27.40 -10.92
CA ALA A 560 -39.39 28.65 -11.01
C ALA A 560 -40.32 28.92 -9.81
N PHE A 561 -40.92 27.88 -9.21
CA PHE A 561 -41.99 28.01 -8.21
C PHE A 561 -41.69 27.32 -6.86
N GLY A 562 -40.52 26.68 -6.75
CA GLY A 562 -40.04 25.99 -5.55
C GLY A 562 -40.55 24.55 -5.44
N GLU A 563 -39.96 23.81 -4.50
CA GLU A 563 -40.43 22.48 -4.12
C GLU A 563 -41.70 22.56 -3.25
N GLY A 564 -42.56 21.56 -3.31
CA GLY A 564 -43.82 21.50 -2.53
C GLY A 564 -45.09 21.93 -3.28
N ILE A 565 -45.07 21.93 -4.61
CA ILE A 565 -46.28 21.91 -5.47
C ILE A 565 -46.25 20.60 -6.25
N ASP A 566 -47.36 19.87 -6.29
CA ASP A 566 -47.47 18.68 -7.13
C ASP A 566 -47.81 19.07 -8.58
N PHE A 567 -46.80 19.49 -9.34
CA PHE A 567 -46.96 19.99 -10.71
C PHE A 567 -47.54 18.96 -11.69
N GLU A 568 -47.51 17.67 -11.34
CA GLU A 568 -48.00 16.58 -12.18
C GLU A 568 -49.44 16.17 -11.85
N LYS A 569 -50.01 16.64 -10.74
CA LYS A 569 -51.39 16.32 -10.34
C LYS A 569 -52.39 16.89 -11.34
N GLU A 570 -53.19 16.02 -11.94
CA GLU A 570 -54.27 16.38 -12.86
C GLU A 570 -55.48 16.93 -12.07
N CYS A 571 -55.42 18.19 -11.63
CA CYS A 571 -56.47 18.83 -10.83
C CYS A 571 -56.91 20.20 -11.34
N LEU A 572 -56.38 20.66 -12.47
CA LEU A 572 -56.70 21.97 -13.04
C LEU A 572 -57.85 21.88 -14.04
N GLN A 573 -58.88 22.69 -13.82
CA GLN A 573 -60.04 22.80 -14.70
C GLN A 573 -60.10 24.20 -15.31
N SER A 574 -60.43 24.27 -16.60
CA SER A 574 -60.59 25.54 -17.30
C SER A 574 -61.82 26.29 -16.78
N THR A 575 -61.66 27.58 -16.45
CA THR A 575 -62.75 28.45 -16.02
C THR A 575 -63.61 28.96 -17.19
N THR A 576 -63.18 28.73 -18.43
CA THR A 576 -63.85 29.18 -19.67
C THR A 576 -64.45 28.02 -20.49
N ARG A 577 -64.77 26.90 -19.82
CA ARG A 577 -65.26 25.61 -20.37
C ARG A 577 -66.36 25.67 -21.45
N ALA A 578 -67.00 26.83 -21.63
CA ALA A 578 -68.02 27.08 -22.66
C ALA A 578 -67.49 27.19 -24.11
N GLN A 579 -66.18 27.35 -24.35
CA GLN A 579 -65.65 27.65 -25.70
C GLN A 579 -64.88 26.53 -26.41
N ASP A 580 -64.56 25.39 -25.76
CA ASP A 580 -63.82 24.30 -26.42
C ASP A 580 -64.39 22.93 -26.03
N ARG A 581 -65.25 22.36 -26.89
CA ARG A 581 -65.90 21.05 -26.66
C ARG A 581 -64.93 19.87 -26.65
N ASN A 582 -63.68 20.08 -27.07
CA ASN A 582 -62.64 19.05 -27.17
C ASN A 582 -61.67 19.05 -25.96
N ASP A 583 -61.84 19.95 -24.99
CA ASP A 583 -60.99 20.02 -23.80
C ASP A 583 -61.44 19.03 -22.70
N VAL A 584 -60.83 17.84 -22.68
CA VAL A 584 -61.14 16.73 -21.75
C VAL A 584 -60.22 16.78 -20.52
N GLY A 585 -60.29 17.87 -19.75
CA GLY A 585 -59.59 17.98 -18.44
C GLY A 585 -60.09 16.97 -17.39
N PRO A 586 -59.51 16.94 -16.18
CA PRO A 586 -58.57 17.91 -15.59
C PRO A 586 -57.12 17.77 -16.09
N HIS A 587 -56.36 18.87 -16.02
CA HIS A 587 -54.96 18.97 -16.47
C HIS A 587 -54.00 19.17 -15.31
N SER A 588 -52.71 18.90 -15.56
CA SER A 588 -51.63 19.24 -14.62
C SER A 588 -50.97 20.58 -14.98
N VAL A 589 -50.20 21.15 -14.04
CA VAL A 589 -49.45 22.40 -14.29
C VAL A 589 -48.43 22.22 -15.42
N VAL A 590 -47.79 21.05 -15.47
CA VAL A 590 -46.81 20.71 -16.51
C VAL A 590 -47.46 20.58 -17.90
N ASP A 591 -48.70 20.10 -18.00
CA ASP A 591 -49.43 20.05 -19.29
C ASP A 591 -49.70 21.46 -19.84
N ILE A 592 -50.13 22.37 -18.96
CA ILE A 592 -50.38 23.78 -19.33
C ILE A 592 -49.08 24.45 -19.76
N TYR A 593 -47.99 24.21 -19.03
CA TYR A 593 -46.68 24.75 -19.37
C TYR A 593 -46.18 24.25 -20.74
N LEU A 594 -46.26 22.94 -20.98
CA LEU A 594 -45.86 22.33 -22.26
C LEU A 594 -46.72 22.80 -23.44
N ARG A 595 -47.99 23.13 -23.20
CA ARG A 595 -48.91 23.70 -24.20
C ARG A 595 -48.56 25.15 -24.52
N ASN A 596 -48.37 25.98 -23.50
CA ASN A 596 -48.18 27.43 -23.68
C ASN A 596 -46.74 27.77 -24.11
N GLY A 597 -45.78 26.89 -23.81
CA GLY A 597 -44.37 27.09 -24.12
C GLY A 597 -43.68 28.13 -23.23
N THR A 598 -44.39 28.72 -22.26
CA THR A 598 -43.86 29.67 -21.27
C THR A 598 -44.60 29.51 -19.95
N THR A 599 -43.98 29.96 -18.86
CA THR A 599 -44.59 30.03 -17.52
C THR A 599 -45.34 31.35 -17.29
N GLU A 600 -45.37 32.25 -18.29
CA GLU A 600 -46.14 33.48 -18.27
C GLU A 600 -47.63 33.14 -18.42
N ALA A 601 -48.38 33.27 -17.31
CA ALA A 601 -49.83 33.03 -17.21
C ALA A 601 -50.30 31.57 -16.99
N LEU A 602 -49.53 30.73 -16.27
CA LEU A 602 -49.97 29.37 -15.87
C LEU A 602 -51.29 29.36 -15.07
N ALA A 603 -51.52 30.35 -14.20
CA ALA A 603 -52.73 30.45 -13.38
C ALA A 603 -53.95 31.06 -14.12
N ARG A 604 -53.73 31.72 -15.27
CA ARG A 604 -54.79 32.51 -15.92
C ARG A 604 -55.78 31.58 -16.62
N GLY A 605 -57.04 31.63 -16.20
CA GLY A 605 -58.12 30.82 -16.80
C GLY A 605 -58.24 29.39 -16.23
N TRP A 606 -57.58 29.11 -15.10
CA TRP A 606 -57.56 27.78 -14.47
C TRP A 606 -57.96 27.86 -12.99
N VAL A 607 -58.67 26.84 -12.51
CA VAL A 607 -58.94 26.61 -11.08
C VAL A 607 -58.44 25.23 -10.67
N SER A 608 -57.86 25.14 -9.47
CA SER A 608 -57.42 23.86 -8.89
C SER A 608 -58.52 23.25 -8.04
N THR A 609 -58.70 21.94 -8.21
CA THR A 609 -59.59 21.11 -7.38
C THR A 609 -58.87 20.46 -6.19
N SER A 610 -57.58 20.77 -5.98
CA SER A 610 -56.72 20.14 -4.96
C SER A 610 -55.84 21.15 -4.25
N ALA A 611 -55.75 21.05 -2.92
CA ALA A 611 -54.85 21.86 -2.08
C ALA A 611 -53.36 21.62 -2.38
N ASP A 612 -52.98 20.45 -2.92
CA ASP A 612 -51.61 20.14 -3.31
C ASP A 612 -51.09 20.97 -4.50
N VAL A 613 -52.00 21.66 -5.22
CA VAL A 613 -51.68 22.58 -6.33
C VAL A 613 -52.32 23.94 -6.05
N PRO A 614 -51.69 24.77 -5.20
CA PRO A 614 -52.14 26.13 -4.88
C PRO A 614 -51.93 27.06 -6.09
N ILE A 615 -52.99 27.30 -6.87
CA ILE A 615 -52.96 28.11 -8.11
C ILE A 615 -52.46 29.54 -7.86
N GLU A 616 -52.73 30.10 -6.68
CA GLU A 616 -52.24 31.40 -6.25
C GLU A 616 -50.70 31.49 -6.28
N ARG A 617 -49.98 30.39 -5.98
CA ARG A 617 -48.52 30.34 -6.05
C ARG A 617 -47.98 30.37 -7.50
N LEU A 618 -48.84 30.15 -8.49
CA LEU A 618 -48.52 30.15 -9.93
C LEU A 618 -48.91 31.47 -10.62
N THR A 619 -49.42 32.46 -9.88
CA THR A 619 -49.88 33.76 -10.43
C THR A 619 -48.74 34.71 -10.78
N THR A 620 -47.60 34.59 -10.09
CA THR A 620 -46.41 35.38 -10.37
C THR A 620 -45.81 34.96 -11.70
N ALA A 621 -45.74 35.88 -12.66
CA ALA A 621 -45.08 35.64 -13.93
C ALA A 621 -43.59 35.32 -13.69
N ARG A 622 -43.19 34.10 -14.04
CA ARG A 622 -41.80 33.67 -14.16
C ARG A 622 -41.49 33.58 -15.65
N ARG A 623 -40.24 33.84 -16.03
CA ARG A 623 -39.80 33.67 -17.41
C ARG A 623 -39.02 32.37 -17.51
N SER A 624 -39.60 31.39 -18.21
CA SER A 624 -38.98 30.09 -18.47
C SER A 624 -38.92 29.84 -19.98
N PRO A 625 -37.92 29.10 -20.47
CA PRO A 625 -37.74 28.85 -21.89
C PRO A 625 -38.79 27.87 -22.44
N ASN A 626 -39.06 27.92 -23.75
CA ASN A 626 -39.85 26.89 -24.40
C ASN A 626 -39.11 25.54 -24.34
N MET A 627 -39.79 24.53 -23.81
CA MET A 627 -39.21 23.21 -23.59
C MET A 627 -38.96 22.40 -24.88
N GLY A 628 -39.53 22.78 -26.02
CA GLY A 628 -39.29 22.09 -27.31
C GLY A 628 -37.83 22.19 -27.79
N PRO A 629 -37.28 23.40 -28.00
CA PRO A 629 -35.88 23.58 -28.37
C PRO A 629 -34.90 23.09 -27.30
N VAL A 630 -35.24 23.28 -26.01
CA VAL A 630 -34.43 22.78 -24.89
C VAL A 630 -34.35 21.26 -24.94
N PHE A 631 -35.50 20.57 -25.02
CA PHE A 631 -35.56 19.11 -25.16
C PHE A 631 -34.74 18.61 -26.35
N SER A 632 -34.89 19.23 -27.52
CA SER A 632 -34.19 18.77 -28.73
C SER A 632 -32.66 18.84 -28.56
N ARG A 633 -32.16 19.90 -27.91
CA ARG A 633 -30.73 20.04 -27.59
C ARG A 633 -30.27 19.01 -26.55
N GLU A 634 -30.99 18.89 -25.43
CA GLU A 634 -30.61 17.96 -24.35
C GLU A 634 -30.68 16.49 -24.82
N PHE A 635 -31.69 16.14 -25.63
CA PHE A 635 -31.85 14.81 -26.21
C PHE A 635 -30.73 14.49 -27.22
N ALA A 636 -30.36 15.42 -28.09
CA ALA A 636 -29.24 15.23 -29.02
C ALA A 636 -27.90 15.06 -28.27
N ALA A 637 -27.67 15.84 -27.21
CA ALA A 637 -26.50 15.70 -26.35
C ALA A 637 -26.49 14.36 -25.59
N TYR A 638 -27.65 13.90 -25.11
CA TYR A 638 -27.81 12.57 -24.52
C TYR A 638 -27.49 11.46 -25.53
N CYS A 639 -28.07 11.50 -26.73
CA CYS A 639 -27.82 10.51 -27.78
C CYS A 639 -26.33 10.43 -28.14
N THR A 640 -25.66 11.58 -28.28
CA THR A 640 -24.22 11.63 -28.56
C THR A 640 -23.40 10.91 -27.48
N ARG A 641 -23.69 11.19 -26.20
CA ARG A 641 -23.02 10.53 -25.07
C ARG A 641 -23.33 9.03 -25.02
N MET A 642 -24.59 8.64 -25.22
CA MET A 642 -25.02 7.24 -25.18
C MET A 642 -24.40 6.41 -26.31
N LYS A 643 -24.30 6.96 -27.53
CA LYS A 643 -23.60 6.32 -28.64
C LYS A 643 -22.13 6.05 -28.30
N ALA A 644 -21.44 7.02 -27.70
CA ALA A 644 -20.07 6.82 -27.23
C ALA A 644 -19.98 5.72 -26.15
N ALA A 645 -20.91 5.70 -25.20
CA ALA A 645 -20.96 4.69 -24.15
C ALA A 645 -21.19 3.26 -24.70
N ILE A 646 -22.12 3.09 -25.64
CA ILE A 646 -22.37 1.80 -26.33
C ILE A 646 -21.14 1.34 -27.10
N ALA A 647 -20.45 2.26 -27.80
CA ALA A 647 -19.21 1.94 -28.49
C ALA A 647 -18.13 1.46 -27.50
N THR A 648 -17.94 2.18 -26.39
CA THR A 648 -16.99 1.79 -25.33
C THR A 648 -17.34 0.44 -24.69
N GLN A 649 -18.61 0.18 -24.41
CA GLN A 649 -19.06 -1.11 -23.89
C GLN A 649 -18.75 -2.25 -24.87
N THR A 650 -19.00 -2.03 -26.17
CA THR A 650 -18.70 -3.03 -27.21
C THR A 650 -17.19 -3.31 -27.28
N LYS A 651 -16.35 -2.26 -27.27
CA LYS A 651 -14.88 -2.41 -27.19
C LYS A 651 -14.46 -3.20 -25.96
N HIS A 652 -15.09 -2.93 -24.81
CA HIS A 652 -14.80 -3.62 -23.56
C HIS A 652 -15.13 -5.12 -23.62
N LEU A 653 -16.30 -5.48 -24.18
CA LEU A 653 -16.71 -6.88 -24.33
C LEU A 653 -15.74 -7.67 -25.22
N ILE A 654 -15.30 -7.08 -26.34
CA ILE A 654 -14.32 -7.71 -27.24
C ILE A 654 -12.96 -7.88 -26.54
N ALA A 655 -12.49 -6.85 -25.83
CA ALA A 655 -11.21 -6.89 -25.13
C ALA A 655 -11.15 -7.94 -23.99
N ARG A 656 -12.30 -8.37 -23.47
CA ARG A 656 -12.42 -9.39 -22.41
C ARG A 656 -12.58 -10.81 -22.90
N LEU A 657 -12.70 -11.03 -24.20
CA LEU A 657 -12.76 -12.39 -24.75
C LEU A 657 -11.42 -13.14 -24.52
N PRO A 658 -11.45 -14.48 -24.46
CA PRO A 658 -10.25 -15.29 -24.50
C PRO A 658 -9.32 -14.88 -25.65
N LEU A 659 -8.00 -15.03 -25.47
CA LEU A 659 -7.03 -14.58 -26.48
C LEU A 659 -7.30 -15.15 -27.87
N GLU A 660 -7.64 -16.43 -27.98
CA GLU A 660 -7.95 -17.08 -29.26
C GLU A 660 -9.09 -16.36 -30.00
N ASP A 661 -10.15 -15.94 -29.28
CA ASP A 661 -11.27 -15.23 -29.88
C ASP A 661 -10.90 -13.83 -30.32
N ARG A 662 -10.13 -13.12 -29.51
CA ARG A 662 -9.61 -11.79 -29.85
C ARG A 662 -8.79 -11.86 -31.14
N GLN A 663 -7.93 -12.87 -31.26
CA GLN A 663 -7.12 -13.10 -32.46
C GLN A 663 -7.99 -13.42 -33.68
N ARG A 664 -9.02 -14.27 -33.54
CA ARG A 664 -9.93 -14.59 -34.63
C ARG A 664 -10.72 -13.38 -35.12
N ILE A 665 -11.20 -12.54 -34.20
CA ILE A 665 -11.89 -11.28 -34.54
C ILE A 665 -10.92 -10.29 -35.20
N GLU A 666 -9.68 -10.18 -34.73
CA GLU A 666 -8.74 -9.19 -35.25
C GLU A 666 -8.12 -9.58 -36.59
N PHE A 667 -7.79 -10.86 -36.76
CA PHE A 667 -7.00 -11.36 -37.89
C PHE A 667 -7.83 -12.13 -38.93
N GLY A 668 -8.99 -12.64 -38.56
CA GLY A 668 -9.91 -13.32 -39.48
C GLY A 668 -10.74 -12.37 -40.35
N ALA A 669 -11.37 -12.93 -41.36
CA ALA A 669 -12.35 -12.22 -42.18
C ALA A 669 -13.63 -12.09 -41.35
N LEU A 670 -14.01 -10.85 -41.06
CA LEU A 670 -15.16 -10.53 -40.21
C LEU A 670 -16.35 -10.09 -41.07
N VAL A 671 -17.51 -10.68 -40.80
CA VAL A 671 -18.81 -10.25 -41.31
C VAL A 671 -19.75 -10.01 -40.12
N VAL A 672 -20.28 -8.79 -40.02
CA VAL A 672 -21.28 -8.42 -39.00
C VAL A 672 -22.66 -8.51 -39.63
N MET A 673 -23.58 -9.21 -38.97
CA MET A 673 -24.91 -9.54 -39.49
C MET A 673 -26.01 -9.20 -38.48
N GLU A 674 -27.17 -8.84 -39.02
CA GLU A 674 -28.44 -8.77 -38.27
C GLU A 674 -29.29 -10.01 -38.61
N GLN A 675 -29.99 -10.56 -37.60
CA GLN A 675 -30.98 -11.62 -37.81
C GLN A 675 -32.40 -11.07 -37.68
N THR A 676 -33.19 -11.22 -38.74
CA THR A 676 -34.64 -10.99 -38.70
C THR A 676 -35.41 -12.30 -38.88
N ASN A 677 -36.40 -12.53 -38.03
CA ASN A 677 -37.42 -13.56 -38.24
C ASN A 677 -38.41 -13.05 -39.28
N VAL A 678 -38.59 -13.82 -40.35
CA VAL A 678 -39.55 -13.53 -41.40
C VAL A 678 -40.73 -14.48 -41.21
N SER A 679 -41.94 -13.95 -41.27
CA SER A 679 -43.17 -14.75 -41.32
C SER A 679 -44.04 -14.25 -42.45
N ARG A 680 -44.60 -15.16 -43.25
CA ARG A 680 -45.56 -14.82 -44.30
C ARG A 680 -46.94 -15.29 -43.89
N ASP A 681 -47.92 -14.41 -43.97
CA ASP A 681 -49.32 -14.80 -43.79
C ASP A 681 -49.87 -15.47 -45.06
N ASN A 682 -51.08 -16.05 -44.94
CA ASN A 682 -51.74 -16.77 -46.03
C ASN A 682 -52.19 -15.86 -47.19
N PHE A 683 -52.05 -14.54 -47.08
CA PHE A 683 -52.41 -13.54 -48.10
C PHE A 683 -51.18 -12.93 -48.76
N GLY A 684 -49.97 -13.41 -48.45
CA GLY A 684 -48.71 -12.90 -48.99
C GLY A 684 -48.15 -11.69 -48.24
N GLY A 685 -48.74 -11.28 -47.11
CA GLY A 685 -48.19 -10.26 -46.23
C GLY A 685 -46.92 -10.77 -45.54
N VAL A 686 -45.84 -10.01 -45.65
CA VAL A 686 -44.57 -10.30 -44.97
C VAL A 686 -44.55 -9.53 -43.65
N GLN A 687 -44.50 -10.25 -42.52
CA GLN A 687 -44.16 -9.68 -41.23
C GLN A 687 -42.74 -10.04 -40.85
N GLU A 688 -41.93 -9.00 -40.64
CA GLU A 688 -40.56 -9.12 -40.16
C GLU A 688 -40.52 -8.69 -38.70
N ARG A 689 -39.93 -9.53 -37.86
CA ARG A 689 -39.62 -9.23 -36.46
C ARG A 689 -38.17 -9.60 -36.24
N ARG A 690 -37.39 -8.86 -35.46
CA ARG A 690 -36.02 -9.33 -35.20
C ARG A 690 -36.02 -10.65 -34.42
N GLY A 691 -34.90 -11.36 -34.53
CA GLY A 691 -34.60 -12.59 -33.81
C GLY A 691 -34.70 -12.48 -32.27
N PRO A 692 -34.43 -13.57 -31.53
CA PRO A 692 -34.35 -13.55 -30.06
C PRO A 692 -33.50 -12.36 -29.59
N ASN A 693 -34.01 -11.58 -28.62
CA ASN A 693 -33.43 -10.33 -28.14
C ASN A 693 -33.20 -9.29 -29.25
N ASP A 694 -34.28 -8.55 -29.59
CA ASP A 694 -34.54 -7.51 -30.62
C ASP A 694 -33.38 -6.53 -31.03
N ARG A 695 -32.17 -6.62 -30.46
CA ARG A 695 -30.97 -5.79 -30.76
C ARG A 695 -29.64 -6.55 -30.58
N SER A 696 -29.56 -7.75 -31.16
CA SER A 696 -28.35 -8.56 -31.16
C SER A 696 -27.71 -8.59 -32.56
N LEU A 697 -26.38 -8.47 -32.61
CA LEU A 697 -25.58 -8.61 -33.82
C LEU A 697 -24.83 -9.94 -33.81
N LEU A 698 -24.76 -10.59 -34.97
CA LEU A 698 -23.95 -11.80 -35.16
C LEU A 698 -22.62 -11.42 -35.82
N LEU A 699 -21.51 -11.86 -35.24
CA LEU A 699 -20.17 -11.65 -35.76
C LEU A 699 -19.67 -12.98 -36.31
N LYS A 700 -19.59 -13.12 -37.62
CA LYS A 700 -19.01 -14.30 -38.27
C LYS A 700 -17.54 -14.03 -38.56
N THR A 701 -16.66 -14.89 -38.07
CA THR A 701 -15.22 -14.84 -38.36
C THR A 701 -14.80 -16.08 -39.15
N THR A 702 -13.95 -15.89 -40.15
CA THR A 702 -13.39 -16.97 -40.96
C THR A 702 -11.87 -16.90 -40.95
N VAL A 703 -11.22 -17.96 -40.46
CA VAL A 703 -9.77 -18.13 -40.42
C VAL A 703 -9.41 -19.44 -41.11
N GLY A 704 -8.79 -19.38 -42.30
CA GLY A 704 -8.67 -20.57 -43.14
C GLY A 704 -10.06 -21.11 -43.51
N ASP A 705 -10.28 -22.40 -43.27
CA ASP A 705 -11.57 -23.08 -43.47
C ASP A 705 -12.47 -23.08 -42.21
N ASP A 706 -11.94 -22.63 -41.06
CA ASP A 706 -12.69 -22.62 -39.81
C ASP A 706 -13.56 -21.37 -39.67
N VAL A 707 -14.86 -21.57 -39.48
CA VAL A 707 -15.86 -20.52 -39.27
C VAL A 707 -16.40 -20.56 -37.85
N LEU A 708 -16.38 -19.42 -37.15
CA LEU A 708 -17.05 -19.23 -35.87
C LEU A 708 -18.00 -18.04 -35.92
N THR A 709 -19.08 -18.13 -35.15
CA THR A 709 -20.05 -17.04 -35.01
C THR A 709 -20.16 -16.62 -33.55
N TYR A 710 -20.19 -15.31 -33.29
CA TYR A 710 -20.41 -14.73 -31.96
C TYR A 710 -21.71 -13.94 -31.95
N GLU A 711 -22.39 -13.89 -30.81
CA GLU A 711 -23.56 -13.02 -30.60
C GLU A 711 -23.17 -11.88 -29.66
N LEU A 712 -23.25 -10.66 -30.16
CA LEU A 712 -23.20 -9.43 -29.39
C LEU A 712 -24.62 -9.02 -29.05
N ASN A 713 -24.99 -9.12 -27.78
CA ASN A 713 -26.29 -8.73 -27.29
C ASN A 713 -26.15 -7.52 -26.37
N LEU A 714 -26.63 -6.38 -26.86
CA LEU A 714 -26.52 -5.11 -26.14
C LEU A 714 -27.42 -5.08 -24.89
N LYS A 715 -28.61 -5.70 -24.97
CA LYS A 715 -29.57 -5.76 -23.87
C LYS A 715 -29.01 -6.52 -22.66
N ASP A 716 -28.41 -7.69 -22.91
CA ASP A 716 -27.86 -8.55 -21.86
C ASP A 716 -26.40 -8.20 -21.52
N ASN A 717 -25.83 -7.24 -22.25
CA ASN A 717 -24.43 -6.82 -22.16
C ASN A 717 -23.44 -7.99 -22.28
N THR A 718 -23.62 -8.82 -23.31
CA THR A 718 -22.76 -10.00 -23.52
C THR A 718 -22.23 -10.09 -24.94
N LEU A 719 -21.04 -10.68 -25.06
CA LEU A 719 -20.47 -11.15 -26.31
C LEU A 719 -20.00 -12.59 -26.10
N LYS A 720 -20.63 -13.55 -26.78
CA LYS A 720 -20.37 -14.98 -26.56
C LYS A 720 -20.24 -15.72 -27.89
N ARG A 721 -19.39 -16.75 -27.93
CA ARG A 721 -19.38 -17.73 -29.02
C ARG A 721 -20.77 -18.37 -29.12
N THR A 722 -21.23 -18.57 -30.35
CA THR A 722 -22.47 -19.27 -30.67
C THR A 722 -22.14 -20.43 -31.60
N ASP A 723 -22.78 -21.58 -31.37
CA ASP A 723 -22.56 -22.78 -32.18
C ASP A 723 -23.41 -22.77 -33.47
N LEU A 724 -23.69 -21.58 -34.01
CA LEU A 724 -24.51 -21.42 -35.21
C LEU A 724 -23.79 -21.80 -36.51
N GLY A 725 -22.49 -22.07 -36.44
CA GLY A 725 -21.68 -22.53 -37.57
C GLY A 725 -21.57 -21.50 -38.70
N ASP A 726 -21.44 -22.00 -39.94
CA ASP A 726 -21.31 -21.19 -41.15
C ASP A 726 -22.66 -20.69 -41.66
N ILE A 727 -23.10 -19.52 -41.15
CA ILE A 727 -24.34 -18.89 -41.57
C ILE A 727 -24.17 -18.21 -42.93
N ALA A 728 -25.00 -18.58 -43.91
CA ALA A 728 -25.08 -17.91 -45.21
C ALA A 728 -25.93 -16.62 -45.11
N LEU A 729 -25.56 -15.59 -45.88
CA LEU A 729 -26.38 -14.38 -46.01
C LEU A 729 -27.67 -14.67 -46.79
N GLY A 730 -28.73 -13.91 -46.50
CA GLY A 730 -30.02 -14.03 -47.19
C GLY A 730 -31.09 -14.80 -46.38
N GLU A 731 -32.13 -15.26 -47.07
CA GLU A 731 -33.29 -15.93 -46.49
C GLU A 731 -33.06 -17.44 -46.28
N HIS A 732 -33.39 -17.93 -45.09
CA HIS A 732 -33.31 -19.33 -44.70
C HIS A 732 -34.69 -19.90 -44.44
N THR A 733 -34.96 -21.05 -45.03
CA THR A 733 -36.26 -21.73 -44.99
C THR A 733 -36.25 -22.94 -44.05
N ASP A 734 -37.40 -23.27 -43.47
CA ASP A 734 -37.58 -24.54 -42.76
C ASP A 734 -37.67 -25.73 -43.74
N GLY A 735 -37.74 -26.96 -43.22
CA GLY A 735 -37.93 -28.17 -44.03
C GLY A 735 -39.24 -28.22 -44.84
N ALA A 736 -40.15 -27.25 -44.63
CA ALA A 736 -41.37 -27.08 -45.41
C ALA A 736 -41.27 -25.89 -46.42
N GLY A 737 -40.09 -25.29 -46.60
CA GLY A 737 -39.84 -24.21 -47.55
C GLY A 737 -40.32 -22.83 -47.09
N ARG A 738 -40.71 -22.65 -45.82
CA ARG A 738 -41.15 -21.35 -45.27
C ARG A 738 -39.94 -20.55 -44.80
N THR A 739 -39.75 -19.33 -45.30
CA THR A 739 -38.69 -18.44 -44.80
C THR A 739 -38.96 -18.14 -43.33
N LEU A 740 -38.05 -18.54 -42.44
CA LEU A 740 -38.14 -18.28 -41.00
C LEU A 740 -37.15 -17.22 -40.54
N ARG A 741 -35.99 -17.10 -41.20
CA ARG A 741 -34.90 -16.21 -40.78
C ARG A 741 -34.24 -15.57 -41.99
N ARG A 742 -33.81 -14.32 -41.85
CA ARG A 742 -32.97 -13.60 -42.81
C ARG A 742 -31.73 -13.06 -42.08
N TYR A 743 -30.57 -13.28 -42.68
CA TYR A 743 -29.30 -12.74 -42.21
C TYR A 743 -28.80 -11.66 -43.17
N THR A 744 -28.74 -10.41 -42.68
CA THR A 744 -28.36 -9.24 -43.47
C THR A 744 -26.98 -8.76 -43.02
N GLN A 745 -26.04 -8.61 -43.96
CA GLN A 745 -24.74 -8.02 -43.66
C GLN A 745 -24.90 -6.51 -43.40
N VAL A 746 -24.37 -6.05 -42.27
CA VAL A 746 -24.36 -4.62 -41.89
C VAL A 746 -22.96 -4.00 -41.94
N ALA A 747 -21.92 -4.83 -41.79
CA ALA A 747 -20.52 -4.42 -41.95
C ALA A 747 -19.63 -5.63 -42.26
N SER A 748 -18.45 -5.38 -42.83
CA SER A 748 -17.42 -6.42 -43.01
C SER A 748 -16.03 -5.81 -42.99
N SER A 749 -15.03 -6.61 -42.64
CA SER A 749 -13.62 -6.23 -42.79
C SER A 749 -13.22 -6.11 -44.26
N PRO A 750 -12.15 -5.37 -44.61
CA PRO A 750 -11.66 -5.26 -45.99
C PRO A 750 -11.32 -6.62 -46.62
N ALA A 751 -11.56 -6.75 -47.93
CA ALA A 751 -11.24 -7.96 -48.69
C ALA A 751 -9.73 -8.28 -48.66
N GLY A 752 -9.37 -9.55 -48.49
CA GLY A 752 -7.96 -9.99 -48.47
C GLY A 752 -7.26 -9.91 -47.10
N ARG A 753 -7.97 -9.56 -46.01
CA ARG A 753 -7.41 -9.55 -44.65
C ARG A 753 -6.85 -10.91 -44.21
N ASN A 754 -7.49 -12.00 -44.64
CA ASN A 754 -7.01 -13.37 -44.45
C ASN A 754 -5.64 -13.63 -45.09
N LEU A 755 -5.27 -12.92 -46.16
CA LEU A 755 -3.97 -13.10 -46.84
C LEU A 755 -2.83 -12.36 -46.11
N VAL A 756 -3.12 -11.21 -45.50
CA VAL A 756 -2.17 -10.49 -44.62
C VAL A 756 -2.00 -11.22 -43.27
N SER A 757 -3.02 -11.98 -42.85
CA SER A 757 -3.02 -12.74 -41.59
C SER A 757 -2.03 -13.91 -41.55
N GLN A 758 -1.67 -14.51 -42.70
CA GLN A 758 -0.67 -15.58 -42.76
C GLN A 758 0.76 -15.10 -42.44
N ALA A 759 1.01 -13.78 -42.46
CA ALA A 759 2.30 -13.17 -42.13
C ALA A 759 2.43 -12.71 -40.67
N ARG A 760 1.32 -12.57 -39.92
CA ARG A 760 1.35 -12.28 -38.47
C ARG A 760 1.21 -13.59 -37.71
N LYS A 761 2.13 -13.85 -36.78
CA LYS A 761 2.17 -15.14 -36.07
C LYS A 761 0.90 -15.30 -35.21
N ALA A 762 0.41 -16.53 -35.09
CA ALA A 762 -0.64 -16.91 -34.14
C ALA A 762 -0.28 -16.58 -32.66
N GLU A 763 0.93 -16.12 -32.39
CA GLU A 763 1.47 -15.70 -31.10
C GLU A 763 1.20 -14.22 -30.77
N ASP A 764 0.76 -13.39 -31.74
CA ASP A 764 0.55 -11.96 -31.52
C ASP A 764 -0.71 -11.67 -30.68
N ILE A 765 -0.56 -10.89 -29.59
CA ILE A 765 -1.68 -10.42 -28.76
C ILE A 765 -2.26 -9.14 -29.38
N PRO A 766 -3.53 -9.12 -29.81
CA PRO A 766 -4.11 -7.95 -30.46
C PRO A 766 -4.55 -6.88 -29.45
N ASN A 767 -4.32 -5.60 -29.80
CA ASN A 767 -4.88 -4.44 -29.07
C ASN A 767 -6.38 -4.30 -29.33
N SER A 768 -7.14 -5.24 -28.77
CA SER A 768 -8.56 -5.45 -29.06
C SER A 768 -9.44 -4.29 -28.62
N PHE A 769 -9.02 -3.46 -27.67
CA PHE A 769 -9.79 -2.29 -27.25
C PHE A 769 -9.68 -1.14 -28.26
N SER A 770 -8.51 -0.98 -28.90
CA SER A 770 -8.21 0.16 -29.78
C SER A 770 -8.11 -0.20 -31.27
N SER A 771 -8.42 -1.42 -31.66
CA SER A 771 -8.26 -1.86 -33.06
C SER A 771 -9.35 -1.31 -33.98
N SER A 772 -9.04 -1.24 -35.27
CA SER A 772 -10.00 -0.86 -36.30
C SER A 772 -11.12 -1.89 -36.47
N CYS A 773 -10.84 -3.18 -36.20
CA CYS A 773 -11.86 -4.22 -36.25
C CYS A 773 -12.92 -4.02 -35.17
N THR A 774 -12.45 -3.76 -33.94
CA THR A 774 -13.32 -3.46 -32.81
C THR A 774 -14.11 -2.17 -33.05
N ALA A 775 -13.50 -1.14 -33.63
CA ALA A 775 -14.20 0.09 -34.00
C ALA A 775 -15.35 -0.18 -34.99
N LEU A 776 -15.13 -1.03 -36.01
CA LEU A 776 -16.17 -1.43 -36.96
C LEU A 776 -17.37 -2.13 -36.27
N ILE A 777 -17.09 -3.04 -35.33
CA ILE A 777 -18.13 -3.74 -34.57
C ILE A 777 -18.87 -2.75 -33.65
N ALA A 778 -18.13 -1.88 -32.96
CA ALA A 778 -18.69 -0.85 -32.08
C ALA A 778 -19.61 0.12 -32.85
N ASP A 779 -19.19 0.57 -34.03
CA ASP A 779 -20.01 1.42 -34.90
C ASP A 779 -21.28 0.70 -35.38
N SER A 780 -21.18 -0.59 -35.66
CA SER A 780 -22.33 -1.42 -36.04
C SER A 780 -23.30 -1.58 -34.87
N ALA A 781 -22.80 -1.80 -33.65
CA ALA A 781 -23.59 -1.86 -32.43
C ALA A 781 -24.29 -0.53 -32.12
N VAL A 782 -23.61 0.60 -32.32
CA VAL A 782 -24.20 1.94 -32.16
C VAL A 782 -25.33 2.17 -33.16
N LYS A 783 -25.15 1.77 -34.42
CA LYS A 783 -26.20 1.85 -35.45
C LYS A 783 -27.39 0.96 -35.10
N ASP A 784 -27.13 -0.28 -34.67
CA ASP A 784 -28.17 -1.23 -34.26
C ASP A 784 -28.98 -0.72 -33.06
N ALA A 785 -28.30 -0.10 -32.09
CA ALA A 785 -28.93 0.53 -30.94
C ALA A 785 -29.83 1.72 -31.31
N ASN A 786 -29.70 2.32 -32.50
CA ASN A 786 -30.63 3.30 -33.08
C ASN A 786 -31.26 4.27 -32.05
N ILE A 787 -30.42 4.89 -31.20
CA ILE A 787 -30.88 5.64 -30.03
C ILE A 787 -31.70 6.87 -30.44
N ASP A 788 -31.43 7.43 -31.61
CA ASP A 788 -32.16 8.60 -32.14
C ASP A 788 -33.63 8.28 -32.41
N SER A 789 -33.98 7.02 -32.70
CA SER A 789 -35.37 6.60 -32.94
C SER A 789 -36.30 6.79 -31.74
N TYR A 790 -35.75 7.03 -30.54
CA TYR A 790 -36.52 7.30 -29.33
C TYR A 790 -36.94 8.77 -29.17
N GLU A 791 -36.54 9.68 -30.07
CA GLU A 791 -36.84 11.12 -29.92
C GLU A 791 -38.34 11.39 -29.82
N THR A 792 -39.14 10.86 -30.76
CA THR A 792 -40.60 11.05 -30.77
C THR A 792 -41.25 10.53 -29.48
N GLN A 793 -40.70 9.45 -28.92
CA GLN A 793 -41.19 8.82 -27.70
C GLN A 793 -40.79 9.66 -26.46
N ALA A 794 -39.53 10.09 -26.37
CA ALA A 794 -39.00 10.94 -25.30
C ALA A 794 -39.60 12.36 -25.30
N ARG A 795 -40.04 12.83 -26.47
CA ARG A 795 -40.76 14.09 -26.62
C ARG A 795 -42.10 14.07 -25.89
N GLY A 796 -42.74 12.90 -25.78
CA GLY A 796 -43.99 12.67 -25.05
C GLY A 796 -45.19 13.45 -25.60
N ALA A 797 -46.32 12.79 -25.74
CA ALA A 797 -47.61 13.46 -25.92
C ALA A 797 -47.97 14.22 -24.64
N THR A 798 -48.51 15.44 -24.75
CA THR A 798 -49.24 16.06 -23.63
C THR A 798 -50.52 15.24 -23.38
N ALA A 799 -51.22 15.44 -22.25
CA ALA A 799 -52.51 14.79 -22.00
C ALA A 799 -53.54 14.97 -23.16
N PHE A 800 -53.31 15.95 -24.06
CA PHE A 800 -54.09 16.26 -25.25
C PHE A 800 -53.82 15.34 -26.46
N GLU A 801 -52.75 14.53 -26.49
CA GLU A 801 -52.32 13.82 -27.72
C GLU A 801 -52.23 12.28 -27.62
N SER A 802 -52.23 11.65 -26.43
CA SER A 802 -52.63 10.24 -26.22
C SER A 802 -52.50 9.81 -24.75
N ARG A 803 -53.39 8.93 -24.27
CA ARG A 803 -53.39 8.36 -22.90
C ARG A 803 -52.87 6.92 -22.87
N GLN A 804 -51.59 6.69 -23.22
CA GLN A 804 -50.90 5.46 -22.84
C GLN A 804 -49.52 5.75 -22.22
N PRO A 805 -49.18 5.12 -21.07
CA PRO A 805 -47.90 5.33 -20.41
C PRO A 805 -46.74 4.69 -21.20
N PHE A 806 -46.08 5.49 -22.04
CA PHE A 806 -44.95 5.09 -22.90
C PHE A 806 -43.67 4.77 -22.11
N TYR A 807 -43.55 5.21 -20.86
CA TYR A 807 -42.38 5.01 -20.01
C TYR A 807 -42.10 3.54 -19.66
N LYS A 808 -42.92 2.57 -20.10
CA LYS A 808 -42.64 1.14 -19.91
C LYS A 808 -41.84 0.50 -21.05
N LYS A 809 -41.99 0.94 -22.31
CA LYS A 809 -41.39 0.26 -23.49
C LYS A 809 -39.97 0.74 -23.85
N GLY A 810 -39.72 2.06 -23.87
CA GLY A 810 -38.36 2.59 -24.09
C GLY A 810 -37.44 2.38 -22.87
N ARG A 811 -38.04 2.34 -21.68
CA ARG A 811 -37.37 2.13 -20.39
C ARG A 811 -36.77 0.73 -20.27
N GLU A 812 -37.44 -0.35 -20.69
CA GLU A 812 -36.87 -1.70 -20.54
C GLU A 812 -35.57 -1.91 -21.34
N LEU A 813 -35.48 -1.35 -22.55
CA LEU A 813 -34.24 -1.41 -23.33
C LEU A 813 -33.14 -0.53 -22.71
N LEU A 814 -33.45 0.72 -22.35
CA LEU A 814 -32.45 1.62 -21.78
C LEU A 814 -31.98 1.12 -20.41
N LEU A 815 -32.88 0.66 -19.54
CA LEU A 815 -32.55 0.07 -18.23
C LEU A 815 -31.72 -1.21 -18.34
N SER A 816 -31.89 -1.99 -19.40
CA SER A 816 -31.06 -3.18 -19.65
C SER A 816 -29.64 -2.82 -20.11
N LEU A 817 -29.49 -1.65 -20.76
CA LEU A 817 -28.21 -1.12 -21.22
C LEU A 817 -27.42 -0.40 -20.13
N VAL A 818 -27.90 -0.36 -18.88
CA VAL A 818 -27.27 0.40 -17.79
C VAL A 818 -26.46 -0.50 -16.83
N PRO A 819 -25.13 -0.64 -17.03
CA PRO A 819 -24.19 -0.89 -15.96
C PRO A 819 -24.42 0.12 -14.80
N LEU A 820 -24.48 -0.37 -13.56
CA LEU A 820 -24.79 0.38 -12.31
C LEU A 820 -26.25 0.84 -12.04
N TYR A 821 -27.25 0.44 -12.84
CA TYR A 821 -28.64 0.86 -12.58
C TYR A 821 -29.18 0.35 -11.24
N SER A 822 -28.93 -0.91 -10.93
CA SER A 822 -29.32 -1.52 -9.65
C SER A 822 -28.60 -0.85 -8.48
N ALA A 823 -27.30 -0.56 -8.62
CA ALA A 823 -26.50 0.16 -7.62
C ALA A 823 -27.08 1.56 -7.35
N THR A 824 -27.31 2.35 -8.40
CA THR A 824 -27.87 3.70 -8.31
C THR A 824 -29.27 3.71 -7.74
N LYS A 825 -30.14 2.77 -8.16
CA LYS A 825 -31.49 2.60 -7.62
C LYS A 825 -31.47 2.20 -6.14
N ASN A 826 -30.55 1.32 -5.74
CA ASN A 826 -30.39 0.93 -4.35
C ASN A 826 -29.84 2.08 -3.49
N PHE A 827 -28.91 2.89 -3.99
CA PHE A 827 -28.47 4.12 -3.31
C PHE A 827 -29.58 5.17 -3.20
N GLN A 828 -30.36 5.38 -4.25
CA GLN A 828 -31.52 6.28 -4.25
C GLN A 828 -32.62 5.80 -3.29
N ALA A 829 -32.81 4.48 -3.16
CA ALA A 829 -33.76 3.87 -2.24
C ALA A 829 -33.26 3.81 -0.77
N GLY A 830 -32.02 4.22 -0.49
CA GLY A 830 -31.42 4.11 0.85
C GLY A 830 -30.89 2.72 1.21
N ASN A 831 -30.92 1.76 0.28
CA ASN A 831 -30.38 0.41 0.41
C ASN A 831 -28.87 0.42 0.13
N VAL A 832 -28.09 0.97 1.06
CA VAL A 832 -26.65 1.21 0.88
C VAL A 832 -25.85 -0.09 0.69
N ALA A 833 -26.22 -1.19 1.36
CA ALA A 833 -25.50 -2.47 1.26
C ALA A 833 -25.69 -3.16 -0.10
N ASP A 834 -26.92 -3.18 -0.62
CA ASP A 834 -27.23 -3.73 -1.95
C ASP A 834 -26.65 -2.82 -3.05
N GLY A 835 -26.68 -1.49 -2.85
CA GLY A 835 -26.06 -0.52 -3.73
C GLY A 835 -24.55 -0.70 -3.84
N LEU A 836 -23.86 -1.01 -2.74
CA LEU A 836 -22.42 -1.30 -2.70
C LEU A 836 -22.07 -2.64 -3.37
N THR A 837 -22.91 -3.65 -3.18
CA THR A 837 -22.71 -4.99 -3.78
C THR A 837 -22.89 -4.92 -5.30
N ASP A 838 -23.91 -4.21 -5.77
CA ASP A 838 -24.16 -3.98 -7.20
C ASP A 838 -23.10 -3.07 -7.85
N LEU A 839 -22.53 -2.14 -7.10
CA LEU A 839 -21.44 -1.25 -7.55
C LEU A 839 -20.10 -1.99 -7.69
N ALA A 840 -19.87 -3.02 -6.87
CA ALA A 840 -18.67 -3.86 -6.95
C ALA A 840 -18.72 -4.92 -8.07
N LEU A 841 -19.93 -5.26 -8.56
CA LEU A 841 -20.18 -6.27 -9.58
C LEU A 841 -20.39 -5.69 -11.01
N ASP A 842 -20.04 -4.42 -11.23
CA ASP A 842 -20.37 -3.69 -12.46
C ASP A 842 -19.90 -4.38 -13.75
N ALA A 843 -20.72 -4.28 -14.80
CA ALA A 843 -20.52 -4.98 -16.07
C ALA A 843 -19.35 -4.42 -16.92
N LEU A 844 -18.87 -3.22 -16.60
CA LEU A 844 -17.65 -2.62 -17.16
C LEU A 844 -16.38 -2.91 -16.31
N GLY A 845 -16.51 -3.64 -15.20
CA GLY A 845 -15.40 -4.00 -14.31
C GLY A 845 -14.80 -2.82 -13.55
N LEU A 846 -15.56 -1.74 -13.36
CA LEU A 846 -15.14 -0.52 -12.65
C LEU A 846 -15.53 -0.65 -11.17
N LEU A 847 -14.55 -0.55 -10.27
CA LEU A 847 -14.71 -0.82 -8.84
C LEU A 847 -14.63 0.46 -8.01
N VAL A 848 -15.74 0.84 -7.37
CA VAL A 848 -15.75 1.89 -6.34
C VAL A 848 -15.62 1.24 -4.97
N VAL A 849 -14.52 1.48 -4.27
CA VAL A 849 -14.48 1.22 -2.83
C VAL A 849 -14.89 2.51 -2.12
N VAL A 850 -16.09 2.51 -1.53
CA VAL A 850 -16.53 3.60 -0.65
C VAL A 850 -16.19 3.19 0.77
N GLY A 851 -15.19 3.86 1.37
CA GLY A 851 -14.98 3.79 2.82
C GLY A 851 -16.24 4.25 3.55
N ALA A 852 -16.91 3.34 4.24
CA ALA A 852 -18.14 3.63 4.98
C ALA A 852 -17.85 4.45 6.24
N ALA A 853 -17.74 5.78 6.11
CA ALA A 853 -17.91 6.69 7.24
C ALA A 853 -19.40 7.04 7.39
N ALA A 854 -20.19 6.10 7.92
CA ALA A 854 -21.56 6.40 8.32
C ALA A 854 -22.01 5.55 9.51
N LYS A 855 -22.21 6.20 10.66
CA LYS A 855 -23.51 6.22 11.36
C LYS A 855 -23.51 7.16 12.58
N GLY A 856 -24.39 8.16 12.54
CA GLY A 856 -25.15 8.61 13.73
C GLY A 856 -24.81 9.97 14.36
N GLY A 857 -25.58 11.00 13.98
CA GLY A 857 -26.16 11.94 14.97
C GLY A 857 -25.52 13.32 15.18
N LYS A 858 -26.16 14.33 14.57
CA LYS A 858 -26.12 15.79 14.83
C LYS A 858 -24.91 16.60 14.30
N VAL A 859 -25.06 17.12 13.08
CA VAL A 859 -25.18 18.57 12.84
C VAL A 859 -26.24 18.78 11.76
N VAL A 860 -27.41 19.25 12.18
CA VAL A 860 -28.43 19.84 11.32
C VAL A 860 -28.24 21.35 11.44
N SER A 861 -27.90 22.03 10.35
CA SER A 861 -28.13 23.47 10.21
C SER A 861 -28.44 23.81 8.75
N THR A 862 -29.73 23.77 8.45
CA THR A 862 -30.48 24.73 7.63
C THR A 862 -30.05 24.98 6.17
N GLY A 863 -30.76 24.34 5.22
CA GLY A 863 -31.20 25.00 3.98
C GLY A 863 -30.45 24.76 2.66
N ALA A 864 -30.49 23.54 2.10
CA ALA A 864 -30.58 23.25 0.65
C ALA A 864 -30.63 21.71 0.45
N ARG A 865 -31.58 21.20 -0.35
CA ARG A 865 -31.72 19.77 -0.68
C ARG A 865 -31.44 19.54 -2.17
N SER A 866 -30.96 18.33 -2.47
CA SER A 866 -30.97 17.63 -3.76
C SER A 866 -29.86 17.96 -4.78
N LEU A 867 -28.65 17.39 -4.61
CA LEU A 867 -27.73 16.99 -5.71
C LEU A 867 -26.43 16.28 -5.27
N SER A 868 -26.30 15.81 -4.02
CA SER A 868 -25.01 15.33 -3.47
C SER A 868 -24.64 13.86 -3.74
N THR A 869 -25.48 13.07 -4.42
CA THR A 869 -25.21 11.65 -4.72
C THR A 869 -24.57 11.38 -6.09
N LEU A 870 -24.62 12.31 -7.06
CA LEU A 870 -23.95 12.13 -8.36
C LEU A 870 -22.43 12.38 -8.30
N GLY A 871 -21.96 13.17 -7.33
CA GLY A 871 -20.53 13.49 -7.18
C GLY A 871 -19.67 12.35 -6.60
N GLN A 872 -20.24 11.22 -6.18
CA GLN A 872 -19.47 10.07 -5.68
C GLN A 872 -18.90 9.19 -6.81
N ALA A 873 -19.44 9.27 -8.02
CA ALA A 873 -18.96 8.51 -9.18
C ALA A 873 -17.52 8.89 -9.61
N SER A 874 -17.00 10.07 -9.21
CA SER A 874 -15.59 10.43 -9.47
C SER A 874 -14.59 9.75 -8.52
N ARG A 875 -15.06 9.17 -7.40
CA ARG A 875 -14.25 8.31 -6.50
C ARG A 875 -14.30 6.84 -6.89
N ALA A 876 -14.97 6.51 -8.00
CA ALA A 876 -15.14 5.15 -8.51
C ALA A 876 -13.85 4.39 -8.83
N PHE A 877 -12.68 4.99 -8.56
CA PHE A 877 -11.37 4.40 -8.78
C PHE A 877 -10.46 4.52 -7.57
N GLY A 878 -10.90 5.08 -6.44
CA GLY A 878 -10.21 5.00 -5.15
C GLY A 878 -8.71 5.35 -5.07
N ARG A 879 -8.08 5.87 -6.15
CA ARG A 879 -6.63 6.16 -6.41
C ARG A 879 -5.95 5.37 -7.55
N THR A 880 -6.64 4.51 -8.30
CA THR A 880 -6.09 3.83 -9.50
C THR A 880 -6.08 4.71 -10.75
N ALA A 881 -6.56 5.96 -10.67
CA ALA A 881 -6.13 7.00 -11.60
C ALA A 881 -4.65 7.25 -11.34
N LEU A 882 -3.80 6.49 -12.04
CA LEU A 882 -2.35 6.57 -12.00
C LEU A 882 -1.96 7.98 -12.44
N SER A 883 -1.87 8.91 -11.48
CA SER A 883 -1.32 10.22 -11.76
C SER A 883 0.09 9.99 -12.30
N ALA A 884 0.40 10.64 -13.42
CA ALA A 884 1.68 10.49 -14.09
C ALA A 884 2.76 11.13 -13.21
N VAL A 885 3.20 10.42 -12.17
CA VAL A 885 4.36 10.81 -11.39
C VAL A 885 5.53 10.65 -12.36
N ASN A 886 6.02 11.77 -12.85
CA ASN A 886 7.21 11.83 -13.68
C ASN A 886 8.40 11.59 -12.73
N PRO A 887 9.14 10.48 -12.84
CA PRO A 887 10.28 10.21 -11.96
C PRO A 887 11.41 11.27 -12.05
N LEU A 888 11.29 12.23 -12.98
CA LEU A 888 12.20 13.35 -13.20
C LEU A 888 11.92 14.59 -12.33
N ASP A 889 10.83 14.66 -11.55
CA ASP A 889 10.50 15.81 -10.68
C ASP A 889 11.29 15.86 -9.34
N GLY A 890 12.53 15.32 -9.35
CA GLY A 890 13.56 15.64 -8.36
C GLY A 890 13.43 15.02 -6.95
N LEU A 891 12.25 14.58 -6.51
CA LEU A 891 12.06 13.99 -5.17
C LEU A 891 12.13 12.44 -5.14
N GLY A 892 12.01 11.77 -6.27
CA GLY A 892 12.19 10.30 -6.40
C GLY A 892 13.60 9.86 -6.82
N SER A 893 14.47 10.80 -7.18
CA SER A 893 15.77 10.52 -7.79
C SER A 893 16.89 10.10 -6.83
N SER A 894 16.71 10.24 -5.51
CA SER A 894 17.74 9.87 -4.53
C SER A 894 17.89 8.35 -4.38
N VAL A 895 16.80 7.59 -4.58
CA VAL A 895 16.81 6.12 -4.55
C VAL A 895 17.29 5.52 -5.87
N LEU A 896 17.20 6.26 -6.98
CA LEU A 896 17.54 5.79 -8.34
C LEU A 896 18.93 6.24 -8.85
N ARG A 897 19.72 6.99 -8.07
CA ARG A 897 21.03 7.51 -8.51
C ARG A 897 22.18 6.49 -8.51
N GLY A 898 21.97 5.27 -8.02
CA GLY A 898 22.92 4.16 -8.19
C GLY A 898 22.76 3.51 -9.56
N GLY A 899 23.42 4.04 -10.59
CA GLY A 899 23.36 3.52 -11.95
C GLY A 899 23.86 2.07 -12.07
N ARG A 900 22.93 1.11 -12.03
CA ARG A 900 23.00 -0.19 -12.72
C ARG A 900 21.59 -0.78 -12.71
N GLN A 901 21.12 -1.19 -13.88
CA GLN A 901 19.80 -1.73 -14.17
C GLN A 901 19.63 -3.15 -13.62
N VAL A 902 19.87 -3.35 -12.33
CA VAL A 902 19.52 -4.59 -11.63
C VAL A 902 18.04 -4.44 -11.27
N GLY A 903 17.21 -5.40 -11.67
CA GLY A 903 15.78 -5.41 -11.39
C GLY A 903 15.52 -5.16 -9.91
N ILE A 904 15.19 -3.91 -9.57
CA ILE A 904 14.78 -3.53 -8.23
C ILE A 904 13.49 -4.32 -7.99
N SER A 905 13.57 -5.39 -7.22
CA SER A 905 12.37 -6.04 -6.71
C SER A 905 11.87 -5.19 -5.55
N VAL A 906 10.55 -5.16 -5.31
CA VAL A 906 9.94 -4.50 -4.14
C VAL A 906 10.66 -4.92 -2.83
N GLY A 907 11.26 -6.12 -2.80
CA GLY A 907 12.06 -6.65 -1.70
C GLY A 907 13.26 -5.78 -1.27
N ASN A 908 13.94 -5.09 -2.18
CA ASN A 908 15.10 -4.26 -1.84
C ASN A 908 14.71 -2.91 -1.17
N VAL A 909 13.45 -2.50 -1.30
CA VAL A 909 12.87 -1.36 -0.57
C VAL A 909 12.23 -1.82 0.76
N ARG A 910 11.93 -3.13 0.91
CA ARG A 910 11.06 -3.76 1.92
C ARG A 910 11.67 -3.94 3.33
N GLY A 911 12.84 -3.41 3.64
CA GLY A 911 13.38 -3.61 5.00
C GLY A 911 14.54 -2.71 5.37
N ILE A 912 14.55 -1.51 4.79
CA ILE A 912 15.38 -0.42 5.29
C ILE A 912 14.61 0.16 6.48
N ALA A 913 15.13 -0.09 7.68
CA ALA A 913 14.69 0.53 8.91
C ALA A 913 14.74 2.05 8.75
N ASN A 914 13.62 2.72 9.01
CA ASN A 914 13.60 4.17 9.05
C ASN A 914 14.41 4.67 10.27
N GLN A 915 14.51 5.99 10.41
CA GLN A 915 15.26 6.59 11.51
C GLN A 915 14.80 6.09 12.89
N TYR A 916 13.50 5.87 13.06
CA TYR A 916 12.89 5.41 14.30
C TYR A 916 13.15 3.92 14.57
N ASP A 917 13.07 3.08 13.54
CA ASP A 917 13.35 1.65 13.61
C ASP A 917 14.82 1.39 13.99
N LEU A 918 15.75 2.16 13.43
CA LEU A 918 17.18 2.10 13.77
C LEU A 918 17.41 2.53 15.22
N MET A 919 16.69 3.56 15.68
CA MET A 919 16.74 4.00 17.08
C MET A 919 16.25 2.90 18.03
N HIS A 920 15.19 2.20 17.64
CA HIS A 920 14.70 1.02 18.34
C HIS A 920 15.72 -0.10 18.41
N ALA A 921 16.23 -0.48 17.25
CA ALA A 921 17.26 -1.49 17.11
C ALA A 921 18.48 -1.13 17.98
N SER A 922 18.88 0.14 18.03
CA SER A 922 20.03 0.59 18.83
C SER A 922 19.80 0.50 20.34
N ARG A 923 18.56 0.65 20.83
CA ARG A 923 18.25 0.46 22.25
C ARG A 923 18.32 -1.01 22.65
N ASN A 924 17.88 -1.90 21.76
CA ASN A 924 17.82 -3.33 22.02
C ASN A 924 19.16 -4.04 21.77
N TYR A 925 19.89 -3.66 20.73
CA TYR A 925 21.14 -4.30 20.29
C TYR A 925 22.39 -3.45 20.55
N GLY A 926 22.23 -2.22 21.06
CA GLY A 926 23.31 -1.28 21.34
C GLY A 926 23.70 -0.42 20.14
N VAL A 927 23.94 -1.04 18.98
CA VAL A 927 24.31 -0.35 17.74
C VAL A 927 23.48 -0.89 16.58
N ALA A 928 22.85 0.01 15.85
CA ALA A 928 22.16 -0.29 14.60
C ALA A 928 22.58 0.72 13.53
N ALA A 929 22.51 0.33 12.27
CA ALA A 929 22.91 1.18 11.16
C ALA A 929 22.10 0.89 9.92
N GLN A 930 21.95 1.90 9.07
CA GLN A 930 21.63 1.71 7.67
C GLN A 930 22.91 1.88 6.87
N GLY A 931 23.12 1.02 5.89
CA GLY A 931 24.36 0.99 5.13
C GLY A 931 24.26 0.13 3.88
N THR A 932 25.37 -0.01 3.19
CA THR A 932 25.47 -0.85 1.99
C THR A 932 26.48 -1.95 2.21
N TYR A 933 26.17 -3.15 1.74
CA TYR A 933 27.11 -4.27 1.69
C TYR A 933 27.17 -4.83 0.28
N THR A 934 28.24 -5.56 -0.02
CA THR A 934 28.47 -6.09 -1.36
C THR A 934 27.97 -7.54 -1.46
N VAL A 935 27.14 -7.81 -2.47
CA VAL A 935 26.71 -9.16 -2.88
C VAL A 935 27.08 -9.36 -4.34
N GLY A 936 27.99 -10.28 -4.63
CA GLY A 936 28.57 -10.42 -5.97
C GLY A 936 29.31 -9.13 -6.37
N GLU A 937 28.98 -8.57 -7.54
CA GLU A 937 29.54 -7.29 -8.02
C GLU A 937 28.68 -6.05 -7.65
N HIS A 938 27.67 -6.20 -6.80
CA HIS A 938 26.66 -5.17 -6.56
C HIS A 938 26.60 -4.74 -5.09
N ALA A 939 26.52 -3.43 -4.85
CA ALA A 939 26.24 -2.87 -3.53
C ALA A 939 24.73 -2.84 -3.29
N VAL A 940 24.28 -3.45 -2.18
CA VAL A 940 22.88 -3.50 -1.76
C VAL A 940 22.71 -2.72 -0.46
N GLU A 941 21.68 -1.89 -0.38
CA GLU A 941 21.35 -1.13 0.83
C GLU A 941 20.48 -1.97 1.78
N THR A 942 20.82 -1.97 3.07
CA THR A 942 20.08 -2.69 4.11
C THR A 942 20.27 -2.03 5.47
N SER A 943 19.43 -2.42 6.43
CA SER A 943 19.64 -2.15 7.84
C SER A 943 20.32 -3.33 8.53
N ALA A 944 21.18 -3.01 9.49
CA ALA A 944 21.98 -3.98 10.19
C ALA A 944 22.15 -3.60 11.67
N ILE A 945 22.43 -4.61 12.50
CA ILE A 945 22.83 -4.43 13.90
C ILE A 945 24.23 -5.02 14.10
N LEU A 946 24.99 -4.43 15.02
CA LEU A 946 26.32 -4.92 15.38
C LEU A 946 26.19 -5.88 16.56
N ARG A 947 26.61 -7.13 16.38
CA ARG A 947 26.65 -8.13 17.44
C ARG A 947 27.99 -8.87 17.38
N ASN A 948 28.69 -8.95 18.52
CA ASN A 948 29.99 -9.62 18.62
C ASN A 948 31.00 -9.16 17.53
N GLY A 949 31.07 -7.84 17.28
CA GLY A 949 31.97 -7.26 16.27
C GLY A 949 31.57 -7.49 14.81
N LYS A 950 30.45 -8.18 14.54
CA LYS A 950 29.99 -8.50 13.17
C LYS A 950 28.63 -7.85 12.90
N TRP A 951 28.43 -7.37 11.67
CA TRP A 951 27.16 -6.79 11.22
C TRP A 951 26.21 -7.91 10.77
N TYR A 952 24.97 -7.87 11.23
CA TYR A 952 23.90 -8.81 10.82
C TYR A 952 22.72 -8.02 10.29
N GLY A 953 22.01 -8.57 9.31
CA GLY A 953 20.79 -7.95 8.79
C GLY A 953 19.77 -7.73 9.91
N TYR A 954 19.03 -6.62 9.85
CA TYR A 954 17.99 -6.27 10.82
C TYR A 954 16.64 -6.17 10.12
N ASN A 955 15.64 -6.88 10.63
CA ASN A 955 14.27 -6.82 10.14
C ASN A 955 13.44 -5.88 11.03
N PRO A 956 13.09 -4.67 10.56
CA PRO A 956 12.30 -3.73 11.35
C PRO A 956 10.88 -4.25 11.67
N ALA A 957 10.31 -5.11 10.84
CA ALA A 957 8.96 -5.66 11.05
C ALA A 957 8.91 -6.70 12.18
N SER A 958 9.98 -7.47 12.39
CA SER A 958 10.06 -8.44 13.49
C SER A 958 10.87 -7.95 14.68
N GLY A 959 11.63 -6.85 14.53
CA GLY A 959 12.59 -6.37 15.52
C GLY A 959 13.80 -7.27 15.72
N SER A 960 14.05 -8.22 14.80
CA SER A 960 15.04 -9.28 14.98
C SER A 960 16.22 -9.13 14.01
N ALA A 961 17.41 -9.48 14.49
CA ALA A 961 18.58 -9.72 13.65
C ALA A 961 18.43 -11.06 12.90
N TYR A 962 19.00 -11.19 11.71
CA TYR A 962 18.92 -12.41 10.90
C TYR A 962 20.18 -12.67 10.07
N GLY A 963 20.24 -13.89 9.52
CA GLY A 963 21.21 -14.26 8.48
C GLY A 963 22.64 -14.43 8.96
N LYS A 964 23.55 -14.53 7.98
CA LYS A 964 24.99 -14.56 8.20
C LYS A 964 25.54 -13.15 8.43
N ALA A 965 26.78 -13.06 8.91
CA ALA A 965 27.48 -11.79 9.00
C ALA A 965 27.60 -11.14 7.60
N LEU A 966 27.23 -9.86 7.50
CA LEU A 966 27.33 -9.08 6.28
C LEU A 966 28.79 -8.75 6.01
N SER A 967 29.34 -9.28 4.92
CA SER A 967 30.70 -8.99 4.46
C SER A 967 30.79 -7.56 3.93
N VAL A 968 31.77 -6.78 4.42
CA VAL A 968 32.06 -5.42 3.95
C VAL A 968 30.85 -4.47 4.03
N PHE A 969 30.17 -4.45 5.19
CA PHE A 969 29.06 -3.52 5.44
C PHE A 969 29.59 -2.10 5.72
N ASN A 970 29.24 -1.16 4.85
CA ASN A 970 29.56 0.26 4.94
C ASN A 970 28.36 1.03 5.50
N ALA A 971 28.41 1.38 6.78
CA ALA A 971 27.37 2.16 7.43
C ALA A 971 27.29 3.60 6.84
N LYS A 972 26.08 4.01 6.43
CA LYS A 972 25.75 5.37 6.00
C LYS A 972 25.25 6.23 7.17
N SER A 973 24.46 5.64 8.05
CA SER A 973 23.93 6.25 9.27
C SER A 973 23.94 5.24 10.40
N VAL A 974 24.19 5.70 11.62
CA VAL A 974 24.31 4.83 12.80
C VAL A 974 23.46 5.39 13.94
N ALA A 975 22.65 4.52 14.53
CA ALA A 975 21.90 4.75 15.77
C ALA A 975 22.58 4.02 16.93
N MET A 976 22.79 4.72 18.05
CA MET A 976 23.39 4.15 19.27
C MET A 976 22.70 4.68 20.52
N GLY A 977 22.16 3.79 21.35
CA GLY A 977 21.51 4.17 22.61
C GLY A 977 20.25 5.04 22.44
N GLY A 978 19.64 5.06 21.25
CA GLY A 978 18.50 5.91 20.95
C GLY A 978 18.86 7.35 20.59
N GLU A 979 20.02 7.57 19.98
CA GLU A 979 20.36 8.79 19.24
C GLU A 979 20.99 8.48 17.87
N MET A 980 20.61 9.26 16.85
CA MET A 980 21.08 9.12 15.47
C MET A 980 22.23 10.07 15.17
N GLN A 981 23.26 9.56 14.51
CA GLN A 981 24.37 10.38 14.02
C GLN A 981 24.67 10.10 12.56
N ASN A 982 24.93 11.17 11.81
CA ASN A 982 25.56 11.10 10.49
C ASN A 982 27.06 10.77 10.68
N PHE A 983 27.34 9.52 11.02
CA PHE A 983 28.69 8.98 11.11
C PHE A 983 28.97 8.09 9.91
N ARG A 984 30.03 8.39 9.16
CA ARG A 984 30.47 7.61 7.99
C ARG A 984 31.92 7.19 8.21
N VAL A 985 32.22 5.90 8.09
CA VAL A 985 33.60 5.45 7.93
C VAL A 985 33.93 5.58 6.45
N ILE A 986 34.87 6.46 6.10
CA ILE A 986 35.23 6.74 4.71
C ILE A 986 36.17 5.65 4.19
N ASN A 987 37.07 5.17 5.05
CA ASN A 987 38.04 4.11 4.82
C ASN A 987 38.50 3.55 6.19
N ASN A 988 39.19 2.40 6.20
CA ASN A 988 39.76 1.86 7.44
C ASN A 988 40.73 2.89 8.05
N GLY A 989 40.53 3.28 9.32
CA GLY A 989 41.32 4.37 9.94
C GLY A 989 40.87 5.81 9.65
N LEU A 990 39.77 6.03 8.91
CA LEU A 990 39.19 7.36 8.66
C LEU A 990 37.67 7.41 8.91
N GLY A 991 37.28 8.07 9.99
CA GLY A 991 35.90 8.35 10.36
C GLY A 991 35.50 9.80 10.06
N MET A 992 34.23 10.00 9.73
CA MET A 992 33.63 11.29 9.44
C MET A 992 32.36 11.46 10.29
N SER A 993 32.22 12.61 10.94
CA SER A 993 31.02 13.02 11.67
C SER A 993 30.69 14.49 11.41
N GLU A 994 29.44 14.88 11.72
CA GLU A 994 28.94 16.24 11.53
C GLU A 994 28.39 16.78 12.85
N ASP A 995 28.65 18.05 13.16
CA ASP A 995 28.06 18.74 14.31
C ASP A 995 27.75 20.22 14.01
N THR A 996 26.70 20.76 14.62
CA THR A 996 26.30 22.16 14.41
C THR A 996 26.93 23.07 15.47
N THR A 997 27.74 24.03 15.04
CA THR A 997 28.32 25.05 15.92
C THR A 997 27.56 26.38 15.79
N LYS A 998 27.90 27.37 16.62
CA LYS A 998 27.37 28.75 16.49
C LYS A 998 27.64 29.39 15.13
N ARG A 999 28.51 28.79 14.30
CA ARG A 999 28.91 29.28 12.98
C ARG A 999 28.31 28.46 11.83
N GLY A 1000 27.50 27.43 12.14
CA GLY A 1000 26.90 26.51 11.18
C GLY A 1000 27.47 25.09 11.28
N LEU A 1001 27.15 24.26 10.29
CA LEU A 1001 27.54 22.85 10.25
C LEU A 1001 29.06 22.70 10.11
N ARG A 1002 29.67 21.88 10.96
CA ARG A 1002 31.11 21.54 10.95
C ARG A 1002 31.31 20.08 10.58
N LEU A 1003 32.32 19.85 9.74
CA LEU A 1003 32.84 18.52 9.43
C LEU A 1003 33.91 18.12 10.44
N THR A 1004 33.79 16.97 11.08
CA THR A 1004 34.83 16.39 11.95
C THR A 1004 35.38 15.12 11.29
N LEU A 1005 36.70 15.04 11.13
CA LEU A 1005 37.41 13.88 10.58
C LEU A 1005 38.32 13.26 11.63
N ASP A 1006 38.03 12.01 11.98
CA ASP A 1006 38.75 11.20 12.96
C ASP A 1006 39.71 10.26 12.23
N ALA A 1007 41.02 10.40 12.50
CA ALA A 1007 42.04 9.51 11.95
C ALA A 1007 43.32 9.52 12.79
N HIS A 1008 44.19 8.53 12.57
CA HIS A 1008 45.55 8.55 13.10
C HIS A 1008 46.45 9.50 12.32
N GLY A 1009 47.32 10.20 13.04
CA GLY A 1009 48.36 11.03 12.45
C GLY A 1009 49.72 10.44 12.78
N ALA A 1010 50.47 10.09 11.74
CA ALA A 1010 51.83 9.61 11.88
C ALA A 1010 52.81 10.68 11.44
N MET A 1011 53.95 10.74 12.13
CA MET A 1011 55.08 11.61 11.81
C MET A 1011 56.20 10.72 11.26
N PRO A 1012 56.29 10.54 9.93
CA PRO A 1012 57.42 9.81 9.36
C PRO A 1012 58.74 10.49 9.72
N PRO A 1013 59.84 9.74 9.91
CA PRO A 1013 61.16 10.31 10.16
C PRO A 1013 61.53 11.35 9.10
N GLY A 1014 61.94 12.55 9.54
CA GLY A 1014 62.35 13.64 8.64
C GLY A 1014 61.21 14.56 8.14
N HIS A 1015 59.95 14.29 8.48
CA HIS A 1015 58.83 15.15 8.12
C HIS A 1015 58.55 16.22 9.19
N SER A 1016 58.26 17.44 8.77
CA SER A 1016 57.86 18.55 9.65
C SER A 1016 56.34 18.60 9.93
N SER A 1017 55.55 17.76 9.24
CA SER A 1017 54.11 17.61 9.43
C SER A 1017 53.67 16.15 9.36
N ALA A 1018 52.54 15.86 10.00
CA ALA A 1018 51.95 14.53 10.02
C ALA A 1018 51.30 14.17 8.68
N LEU A 1019 51.29 12.87 8.38
CA LEU A 1019 50.43 12.27 7.38
C LEU A 1019 49.29 11.54 8.07
N MET A 1020 48.15 11.46 7.39
CA MET A 1020 46.98 10.75 7.90
C MET A 1020 47.11 9.26 7.56
N GLN A 1021 46.88 8.38 8.53
CA GLN A 1021 46.89 6.94 8.27
C GLN A 1021 45.51 6.45 7.89
N VAL A 1022 45.38 5.89 6.68
CA VAL A 1022 44.13 5.38 6.12
C VAL A 1022 44.43 4.11 5.32
N ASN A 1023 43.68 3.03 5.56
CA ASN A 1023 43.89 1.70 4.98
C ASN A 1023 45.31 1.14 5.17
N GLY A 1024 46.00 1.55 6.23
CA GLY A 1024 47.41 1.18 6.49
C GLY A 1024 48.43 2.07 5.77
N ASP A 1025 48.00 2.94 4.87
CA ASP A 1025 48.85 3.88 4.12
C ASP A 1025 48.90 5.28 4.75
N HIS A 1026 49.94 6.06 4.41
CA HIS A 1026 50.09 7.44 4.83
C HIS A 1026 49.67 8.40 3.71
N ILE A 1027 48.56 9.11 3.91
CA ILE A 1027 47.99 10.02 2.90
C ILE A 1027 48.22 11.49 3.25
N THR A 1028 48.28 12.32 2.21
CA THR A 1028 48.40 13.77 2.26
C THR A 1028 47.01 14.46 2.31
N PRO A 1029 46.94 15.76 2.64
CA PRO A 1029 45.69 16.52 2.61
C PRO A 1029 44.98 16.52 1.24
N GLY A 1030 45.74 16.52 0.15
CA GLY A 1030 45.20 16.44 -1.22
C GLY A 1030 44.53 15.10 -1.49
N GLN A 1031 45.19 14.00 -1.12
CA GLN A 1031 44.65 12.65 -1.25
C GLN A 1031 43.43 12.45 -0.34
N LEU A 1032 43.43 13.03 0.86
CA LEU A 1032 42.24 13.05 1.72
C LEU A 1032 41.05 13.75 1.03
N LEU A 1033 41.28 14.90 0.38
CA LEU A 1033 40.22 15.61 -0.34
C LEU A 1033 39.68 14.79 -1.53
N GLU A 1034 40.56 14.09 -2.25
CA GLU A 1034 40.16 13.15 -3.31
C GLU A 1034 39.31 12.01 -2.76
N GLN A 1035 39.69 11.43 -1.62
CA GLN A 1035 38.91 10.38 -0.95
C GLN A 1035 37.54 10.89 -0.48
N LEU A 1036 37.47 12.08 0.11
CA LEU A 1036 36.20 12.70 0.50
C LEU A 1036 35.30 12.96 -0.72
N LYS A 1037 35.89 13.41 -1.83
CA LYS A 1037 35.17 13.61 -3.11
C LYS A 1037 34.68 12.27 -3.68
N ALA A 1038 35.52 11.24 -3.66
CA ALA A 1038 35.14 9.89 -4.09
C ALA A 1038 34.02 9.30 -3.22
N ALA A 1039 33.99 9.64 -1.92
CA ALA A 1039 32.93 9.28 -0.99
C ALA A 1039 31.66 10.17 -1.07
N ASN A 1040 31.57 11.03 -2.10
CA ASN A 1040 30.48 11.97 -2.34
C ASN A 1040 30.23 12.96 -1.18
N VAL A 1041 31.28 13.41 -0.50
CA VAL A 1041 31.18 14.43 0.55
C VAL A 1041 31.11 15.83 -0.08
N ASP A 1042 29.98 16.50 0.11
CA ASP A 1042 29.76 17.86 -0.39
C ASP A 1042 30.35 18.90 0.57
N MET A 1043 31.58 19.33 0.26
CA MET A 1043 32.31 20.32 1.06
C MET A 1043 31.64 21.71 1.10
N THR A 1044 30.65 22.00 0.24
CA THR A 1044 29.95 23.30 0.25
C THR A 1044 29.06 23.46 1.47
N LYS A 1045 28.56 22.35 2.05
CA LYS A 1045 27.66 22.32 3.21
C LYS A 1045 28.32 22.79 4.51
N TYR A 1046 29.61 22.53 4.67
CA TYR A 1046 30.31 22.77 5.93
C TYR A 1046 30.89 24.19 5.99
N ARG A 1047 30.79 24.81 7.16
CA ARG A 1047 31.36 26.15 7.42
C ARG A 1047 32.78 26.07 7.94
N GLU A 1048 33.15 24.99 8.60
CA GLU A 1048 34.49 24.74 9.14
C GLU A 1048 34.78 23.23 9.22
N ILE A 1049 36.06 22.87 9.35
CA ILE A 1049 36.55 21.50 9.47
C ILE A 1049 37.30 21.34 10.79
N ARG A 1050 37.19 20.17 11.41
CA ARG A 1050 38.02 19.74 12.55
C ARG A 1050 38.70 18.41 12.21
N LEU A 1051 40.00 18.35 12.46
CA LEU A 1051 40.80 17.12 12.41
C LEU A 1051 41.07 16.65 13.83
N THR A 1052 40.56 15.47 14.19
CA THR A 1052 40.88 14.78 15.45
C THR A 1052 41.98 13.76 15.21
N MET A 1053 43.16 14.30 14.85
CA MET A 1053 44.33 13.57 14.38
C MET A 1053 45.60 14.09 15.07
N CYS A 1054 46.43 13.17 15.58
CA CYS A 1054 47.72 13.50 16.20
C CYS A 1054 48.60 14.30 15.24
N HIS A 1055 49.32 15.30 15.76
CA HIS A 1055 50.30 16.09 15.02
C HIS A 1055 49.76 16.82 13.77
N SER A 1056 48.44 16.91 13.58
CA SER A 1056 47.80 17.53 12.41
C SER A 1056 48.07 19.05 12.29
N GLY A 1057 48.46 19.70 13.38
CA GLY A 1057 48.90 21.10 13.43
C GLY A 1057 50.43 21.29 13.47
N ASN A 1058 51.22 20.21 13.52
CA ASN A 1058 52.69 20.30 13.45
C ASN A 1058 53.14 20.74 12.07
N GLY A 1059 54.07 21.70 12.01
CA GLY A 1059 54.58 22.28 10.77
C GLY A 1059 54.01 23.66 10.41
N ALA A 1060 53.29 24.32 11.33
CA ALA A 1060 52.72 25.65 11.14
C ALA A 1060 51.89 25.76 9.84
N GLU A 1061 52.21 26.70 8.94
CA GLU A 1061 51.49 26.88 7.66
C GLU A 1061 51.71 25.74 6.63
N HIS A 1062 52.66 24.85 6.93
CA HIS A 1062 52.89 23.59 6.20
C HIS A 1062 52.23 22.40 6.89
N SER A 1063 51.50 22.60 7.98
CA SER A 1063 50.83 21.51 8.69
C SER A 1063 49.72 20.85 7.85
N PHE A 1064 49.40 19.58 8.13
CA PHE A 1064 48.29 18.87 7.48
C PHE A 1064 47.00 19.69 7.53
N ALA A 1065 46.65 20.27 8.68
CA ALA A 1065 45.47 21.10 8.85
C ALA A 1065 45.53 22.41 8.05
N ALA A 1066 46.68 23.08 7.97
CA ALA A 1066 46.86 24.30 7.19
C ALA A 1066 46.79 24.06 5.68
N GLN A 1067 47.32 22.93 5.22
CA GLN A 1067 47.23 22.53 3.82
C GLN A 1067 45.81 22.12 3.45
N LEU A 1068 45.12 21.37 4.32
CA LEU A 1068 43.72 21.00 4.11
C LEU A 1068 42.81 22.23 4.07
N SER A 1069 43.05 23.24 4.92
CA SER A 1069 42.27 24.47 4.89
C SER A 1069 42.44 25.24 3.57
N LYS A 1070 43.67 25.34 3.05
CA LYS A 1070 43.96 25.93 1.72
C LYS A 1070 43.24 25.19 0.60
N LEU A 1071 43.27 23.86 0.61
CA LEU A 1071 42.65 23.04 -0.42
C LEU A 1071 41.12 23.13 -0.40
N THR A 1072 40.53 23.21 0.79
CA THR A 1072 39.07 23.22 0.96
C THR A 1072 38.47 24.63 0.99
N GLN A 1073 39.29 25.67 1.15
CA GLN A 1073 38.85 27.04 1.44
C GLN A 1073 37.93 27.12 2.66
N LYS A 1074 38.19 26.27 3.67
CA LYS A 1074 37.44 26.21 4.93
C LYS A 1074 38.39 26.39 6.11
N PRO A 1075 38.02 27.19 7.13
CA PRO A 1075 38.77 27.19 8.39
C PRO A 1075 38.89 25.77 8.96
N THR A 1076 40.11 25.37 9.33
CA THR A 1076 40.39 24.01 9.81
C THR A 1076 41.07 24.04 11.18
N GLU A 1077 40.57 23.25 12.11
CA GLU A 1077 41.19 23.00 13.42
C GLU A 1077 42.01 21.71 13.38
N GLY A 1078 43.26 21.77 13.86
CA GLY A 1078 44.16 20.62 14.04
C GLY A 1078 44.86 20.66 15.39
N PHE A 1079 45.76 19.73 15.67
CA PHE A 1079 46.41 19.57 16.98
C PHE A 1079 47.93 19.51 16.86
N VAL A 1080 48.63 20.27 17.70
CA VAL A 1080 50.10 20.17 17.83
C VAL A 1080 50.45 19.12 18.89
N GLY A 1081 51.29 18.17 18.52
CA GLY A 1081 51.68 17.05 19.39
C GLY A 1081 50.68 15.88 19.34
N ILE A 1082 50.82 14.97 20.29
CA ILE A 1082 49.87 13.86 20.45
C ILE A 1082 48.51 14.47 20.81
N MET A 1083 47.46 14.06 20.10
CA MET A 1083 46.11 14.55 20.39
C MET A 1083 45.58 13.85 21.64
N HIS A 1084 45.48 14.61 22.73
CA HIS A 1084 44.81 14.18 23.94
C HIS A 1084 43.39 14.77 23.98
N THR A 1085 42.42 13.95 24.36
CA THR A 1085 41.01 14.40 24.49
C THR A 1085 40.67 14.71 25.94
N SER A 1086 39.88 15.76 26.21
CA SER A 1086 39.43 16.02 27.58
C SER A 1086 38.19 15.24 27.96
N PRO A 1087 38.03 14.90 29.25
CA PRO A 1087 36.78 14.40 29.77
C PRO A 1087 35.64 15.31 29.37
N GLU A 1088 35.74 16.64 29.40
CA GLU A 1088 34.60 17.51 28.98
C GLU A 1088 34.34 17.53 27.46
N LEU A 1089 35.34 17.26 26.62
CA LEU A 1089 35.15 17.04 25.17
C LEU A 1089 34.50 15.69 24.89
N GLN A 1090 34.85 14.68 25.68
CA GLN A 1090 34.17 13.38 25.73
C GLN A 1090 32.79 13.48 26.40
N ASP A 1091 32.59 14.49 27.27
CA ASP A 1091 31.35 14.77 27.98
C ASP A 1091 30.42 15.61 27.13
N VAL A 1092 30.87 16.31 26.08
CA VAL A 1092 29.94 16.77 25.03
C VAL A 1092 29.38 15.56 24.28
N ALA A 1093 30.17 14.52 24.02
CA ALA A 1093 29.64 13.26 23.49
C ALA A 1093 28.79 12.49 24.54
N ALA A 1094 29.12 12.52 25.83
CA ALA A 1094 28.29 11.88 26.86
C ALA A 1094 27.03 12.68 27.26
N ARG A 1095 27.04 14.02 27.13
CA ARG A 1095 25.92 14.93 27.37
C ARG A 1095 25.03 15.09 26.14
N MET A 1096 25.59 14.95 24.93
CA MET A 1096 24.79 14.83 23.71
C MET A 1096 24.11 13.46 23.70
N PHE A 1097 24.85 12.36 23.94
CA PHE A 1097 24.35 10.99 23.79
C PHE A 1097 24.02 10.32 25.13
N LYS A 1098 22.78 10.45 25.61
CA LYS A 1098 22.31 9.75 26.82
C LYS A 1098 22.15 8.26 26.53
N ASN A 1099 22.81 7.40 27.34
CA ASN A 1099 22.72 5.93 27.30
C ASN A 1099 23.28 5.21 26.04
N GLY A 1100 24.37 5.70 25.44
CA GLY A 1100 25.05 5.00 24.34
C GLY A 1100 26.53 5.35 24.13
N GLY A 1101 26.99 6.47 24.69
CA GLY A 1101 28.33 7.01 24.42
C GLY A 1101 29.52 6.10 24.73
N ALA A 1102 29.37 5.06 25.57
CA ALA A 1102 30.44 4.09 25.85
C ALA A 1102 30.73 3.14 24.70
N LYS A 1103 29.68 2.60 24.05
CA LYS A 1103 29.82 1.64 22.95
C LYS A 1103 30.25 2.34 21.65
N GLN A 1104 29.84 3.59 21.45
CA GLN A 1104 30.36 4.42 20.35
C GLN A 1104 31.87 4.70 20.52
N ARG A 1105 32.33 4.92 21.76
CA ARG A 1105 33.76 5.10 22.06
C ARG A 1105 34.56 3.84 21.74
N GLU A 1106 34.04 2.66 22.11
CA GLU A 1106 34.67 1.37 21.77
C GLU A 1106 34.71 1.16 20.25
N PHE A 1107 33.59 1.35 19.54
CA PHE A 1107 33.54 1.21 18.08
C PHE A 1107 34.48 2.18 17.34
N ILE A 1108 34.52 3.48 17.72
CA ILE A 1108 35.44 4.46 17.10
C ILE A 1108 36.90 4.16 17.46
N ALA A 1109 37.18 3.73 18.70
CA ALA A 1109 38.53 3.39 19.13
C ALA A 1109 39.04 2.10 18.45
N GLU A 1110 38.18 1.11 18.23
CA GLU A 1110 38.53 -0.16 17.58
C GLU A 1110 38.60 -0.04 16.06
N THR A 1111 37.73 0.75 15.43
CA THR A 1111 37.57 0.80 13.96
C THR A 1111 38.35 1.95 13.30
N VAL A 1112 38.70 3.01 14.05
CA VAL A 1112 39.28 4.23 13.46
C VAL A 1112 40.60 4.65 14.12
N ASN A 1113 40.67 4.74 15.45
CA ASN A 1113 41.71 5.56 16.12
C ASN A 1113 42.55 4.89 17.23
N GLY A 1114 42.49 3.58 17.45
CA GLY A 1114 43.19 2.94 18.58
C GLY A 1114 42.89 3.60 19.96
N ARG A 1115 43.59 3.20 21.03
CA ARG A 1115 43.41 3.81 22.36
C ARG A 1115 43.90 5.27 22.38
N ARG A 1116 42.98 6.24 22.42
CA ARG A 1116 43.26 7.68 22.64
C ARG A 1116 43.78 7.92 24.07
N LYS A 1117 44.72 8.86 24.25
CA LYS A 1117 45.12 9.36 25.58
C LYS A 1117 44.19 10.50 26.02
N THR A 1118 43.87 10.57 27.31
CA THR A 1118 42.95 11.58 27.88
C THR A 1118 43.65 12.53 28.84
N ILE A 1119 43.36 13.83 28.78
CA ILE A 1119 43.83 14.88 29.71
C ILE A 1119 42.75 15.93 29.93
N ASP A 1120 42.58 16.47 31.13
CA ASP A 1120 41.69 17.62 31.34
C ASP A 1120 42.18 18.84 30.56
N LYS A 1121 41.25 19.66 30.01
CA LYS A 1121 41.61 20.89 29.28
C LYS A 1121 42.39 21.87 30.15
N LEU A 1122 42.13 21.81 31.45
CA LEU A 1122 42.75 22.63 32.47
C LEU A 1122 43.42 21.71 33.48
N LYS A 1123 44.65 22.04 33.88
CA LYS A 1123 45.36 21.44 35.00
C LYS A 1123 45.26 22.36 36.21
N GLU A 1124 45.05 21.77 37.38
CA GLU A 1124 45.19 22.50 38.63
C GLU A 1124 46.67 22.86 38.86
N THR A 1125 46.95 24.15 38.97
CA THR A 1125 48.31 24.69 39.13
C THR A 1125 48.53 25.42 40.45
N GLY A 1126 47.50 25.54 41.28
CA GLY A 1126 47.60 26.10 42.60
C GLY A 1126 46.24 26.24 43.27
N ILE A 1127 46.24 26.78 44.48
CA ILE A 1127 45.04 27.09 45.26
C ILE A 1127 45.18 28.52 45.78
N THR A 1128 44.12 29.32 45.73
CA THR A 1128 44.10 30.67 46.31
C THR A 1128 44.07 30.63 47.84
N PRO A 1129 44.40 31.73 48.55
CA PRO A 1129 44.36 31.78 50.02
C PRO A 1129 42.98 31.45 50.63
N ASP A 1130 41.89 31.61 49.87
CA ASP A 1130 40.52 31.24 50.24
C ASP A 1130 40.10 29.84 49.75
N ASN A 1131 41.08 28.98 49.45
CA ASN A 1131 40.91 27.54 49.17
C ASN A 1131 40.18 27.21 47.85
N ARG A 1132 40.36 28.03 46.81
CA ARG A 1132 39.81 27.80 45.46
C ARG A 1132 40.87 27.35 44.47
N HIS A 1133 40.52 26.44 43.57
CA HIS A 1133 41.46 25.90 42.57
C HIS A 1133 41.88 26.94 41.54
N ILE A 1134 43.17 27.08 41.28
CA ILE A 1134 43.73 27.86 40.17
C ILE A 1134 43.92 26.91 38.99
N LEU A 1135 43.05 27.00 38.00
CA LEU A 1135 43.04 26.16 36.81
C LEU A 1135 43.74 26.89 35.64
N THR A 1136 44.71 26.23 35.01
CA THR A 1136 45.39 26.74 33.81
C THR A 1136 45.34 25.72 32.66
N PRO A 1137 45.41 26.15 31.39
CA PRO A 1137 45.42 25.23 30.24
C PRO A 1137 46.47 24.13 30.34
N HIS A 1138 46.06 22.88 30.10
CA HIS A 1138 46.97 21.74 30.13
C HIS A 1138 47.97 21.84 28.97
N PRO A 1139 49.29 21.75 29.21
CA PRO A 1139 50.33 21.98 28.19
C PRO A 1139 50.30 20.98 27.03
N ASP A 1140 49.67 19.82 27.23
CA ASP A 1140 49.50 18.78 26.20
C ASP A 1140 48.16 18.91 25.41
N TYR A 1141 47.29 19.88 25.73
CA TYR A 1141 46.05 20.16 24.99
C TYR A 1141 46.22 21.41 24.09
N ASN A 1142 46.79 21.20 22.89
CA ASN A 1142 47.20 22.29 21.99
C ASN A 1142 46.45 22.30 20.65
N PRO A 1143 45.14 22.64 20.61
CA PRO A 1143 44.43 22.86 19.35
C PRO A 1143 44.93 24.14 18.67
N VAL A 1144 45.16 24.06 17.37
CA VAL A 1144 45.52 25.19 16.51
C VAL A 1144 44.48 25.34 15.43
N ARG A 1145 44.12 26.59 15.12
CA ARG A 1145 43.16 26.91 14.05
C ARG A 1145 43.85 27.60 12.90
N PHE A 1146 43.42 27.26 11.69
CA PHE A 1146 43.88 27.87 10.45
C PHE A 1146 42.71 28.55 9.75
N THR A 1147 42.96 29.70 9.12
CA THR A 1147 41.97 30.37 8.26
C THR A 1147 41.75 29.56 6.97
N ALA A 1148 40.79 29.97 6.14
CA ALA A 1148 40.55 29.36 4.83
C ALA A 1148 41.79 29.44 3.91
N GLU A 1149 42.65 30.43 4.12
CA GLU A 1149 43.93 30.61 3.40
C GLU A 1149 45.09 29.82 4.04
N GLY A 1150 44.82 29.05 5.10
CA GLY A 1150 45.82 28.27 5.84
C GLY A 1150 46.82 29.08 6.65
N LYS A 1151 46.46 30.32 7.00
CA LYS A 1151 47.22 31.11 7.96
C LYS A 1151 46.86 30.68 9.37
N MET A 1152 47.87 30.45 10.19
CA MET A 1152 47.68 30.12 11.60
C MET A 1152 46.98 31.30 12.29
N MET A 1153 45.80 31.04 12.86
CA MET A 1153 45.14 32.04 13.69
C MET A 1153 45.88 32.11 15.02
N SER A 1154 46.08 33.32 15.55
CA SER A 1154 46.56 33.45 16.92
C SER A 1154 45.66 32.64 17.84
N SER A 1155 46.25 31.76 18.63
CA SER A 1155 45.53 31.08 19.71
C SER A 1155 44.77 32.16 20.48
N LYS A 1156 43.48 31.95 20.79
CA LYS A 1156 42.81 32.79 21.79
C LYS A 1156 43.80 32.97 22.96
N PRO A 1157 44.05 34.20 23.45
CA PRO A 1157 44.98 34.39 24.56
C PRO A 1157 44.63 33.37 25.64
N LEU A 1158 45.64 32.69 26.21
CA LEU A 1158 45.43 31.78 27.34
C LEU A 1158 44.49 32.50 28.29
N ARG A 1159 43.29 31.95 28.52
CA ARG A 1159 42.38 32.52 29.51
C ARG A 1159 43.20 32.66 30.79
N SER A 1160 43.17 33.84 31.40
CA SER A 1160 43.80 34.07 32.71
C SER A 1160 43.43 32.92 33.67
N PRO A 1161 44.33 32.50 34.57
CA PRO A 1161 44.08 31.39 35.48
C PRO A 1161 42.68 31.52 36.10
N GLN A 1162 41.84 30.50 35.91
CA GLN A 1162 40.47 30.54 36.39
C GLN A 1162 40.46 30.10 37.85
N VAL A 1163 39.87 30.93 38.71
CA VAL A 1163 39.66 30.59 40.13
C VAL A 1163 38.34 29.82 40.22
N GLY A 1164 38.42 28.53 40.52
CA GLY A 1164 37.28 27.61 40.66
C GLY A 1164 36.54 27.75 42.00
N ASP A 1165 35.65 26.81 42.30
CA ASP A 1165 34.89 26.78 43.55
C ASP A 1165 35.71 26.22 44.73
N ILE A 1166 35.24 26.45 45.97
CA ILE A 1166 35.87 25.98 47.22
C ILE A 1166 35.76 24.46 47.32
N ARG A 1167 36.87 23.78 47.65
CA ARG A 1167 36.93 22.31 47.74
C ARG A 1167 36.00 21.76 48.84
N GLN A 1168 34.93 21.04 48.46
CA GLN A 1168 34.20 20.13 49.36
C GLN A 1168 34.77 18.71 49.22
N SER A 1169 35.09 18.08 50.35
CA SER A 1169 35.72 16.76 50.43
C SER A 1169 34.78 15.63 49.99
N ALA A 1170 35.21 14.78 49.06
CA ALA A 1170 34.57 13.49 48.76
C ALA A 1170 35.61 12.36 48.56
N GLN A 1171 35.21 11.17 49.02
CA GLN A 1171 35.96 9.91 49.16
C GLN A 1171 36.28 9.19 47.83
N PRO A 1172 37.26 8.26 47.82
CA PRO A 1172 37.70 7.56 46.61
C PRO A 1172 36.89 6.27 46.35
N VAL A 1173 36.67 5.94 45.07
CA VAL A 1173 36.20 4.61 44.62
C VAL A 1173 37.25 4.01 43.67
N SER A 1174 37.83 2.89 44.09
CA SER A 1174 38.64 1.90 43.35
C SER A 1174 37.84 1.25 42.21
N GLY A 1175 38.35 0.67 41.13
CA GLY A 1175 39.66 0.14 40.74
C GLY A 1175 39.43 -0.91 39.62
N ASP A 1176 40.46 -1.18 38.84
CA ASP A 1176 40.53 -1.88 37.54
C ASP A 1176 39.84 -3.24 37.35
N GLY A 1177 39.45 -3.52 36.09
CA GLY A 1177 39.17 -4.85 35.56
C GLY A 1177 39.62 -4.98 34.10
N ALA A 1178 40.75 -5.66 33.86
CA ALA A 1178 41.30 -5.91 32.53
C ALA A 1178 40.52 -7.00 31.75
N ARG A 1179 40.31 -6.82 30.43
CA ARG A 1179 39.85 -7.85 29.50
C ARG A 1179 40.90 -8.14 28.42
N ALA A 1180 40.98 -9.41 28.03
CA ALA A 1180 41.99 -10.03 27.17
C ALA A 1180 41.98 -9.51 25.71
N PRO A 1181 43.11 -9.60 24.99
CA PRO A 1181 43.22 -9.16 23.60
C PRO A 1181 42.47 -10.08 22.62
N ILE A 1182 41.94 -9.47 21.56
CA ILE A 1182 41.19 -10.08 20.47
C ILE A 1182 42.16 -10.70 19.45
N ASP A 1183 41.89 -11.93 19.03
CA ASP A 1183 42.59 -12.66 17.95
C ASP A 1183 41.99 -12.26 16.59
N LEU A 1184 42.85 -11.84 15.66
CA LEU A 1184 42.49 -11.33 14.33
C LEU A 1184 42.83 -12.32 13.19
N SER A 1185 43.23 -13.55 13.52
CA SER A 1185 43.68 -14.55 12.53
C SER A 1185 42.60 -15.03 11.55
N GLU A 1186 41.32 -14.75 11.78
CA GLU A 1186 40.22 -15.20 10.90
C GLU A 1186 39.87 -14.24 9.74
N TYR A 1187 40.66 -13.17 9.51
CA TYR A 1187 40.44 -12.21 8.41
C TYR A 1187 41.47 -12.31 7.26
N ASP A 1188 42.42 -13.26 7.32
CA ASP A 1188 43.54 -13.32 6.38
C ASP A 1188 43.30 -14.15 5.09
N ASP A 1189 42.15 -14.81 4.93
CA ASP A 1189 41.88 -15.64 3.75
C ASP A 1189 41.11 -14.89 2.64
N LEU A 1190 41.65 -13.77 2.15
CA LEU A 1190 41.30 -13.20 0.84
C LEU A 1190 42.50 -12.43 0.26
N THR A 1191 43.39 -13.15 -0.42
CA THR A 1191 44.28 -12.59 -1.46
C THR A 1191 43.81 -13.02 -2.84
#